data_AF-A0AAD5SIS2-F1
#
_entry.id   AF-A0AAD5SIS2-F1
#
_cell.length_a   1.000
_cell.length_b   1.000
_cell.length_c   1.000
_cell.angle_alpha   90.00
_cell.angle_beta   90.00
_cell.angle_gamma   90.00
#
_symmetry.space_group_name_H-M   'P 1'
#
loop_
_entity.id
_entity.type
_entity.pdbx_description
1 polymer ?
#
loop_
_entity_poly.entity_id
_entity_poly.type
_entity_poly.pdbx_seq_one_letter_code
_entity_poly.pdbx_strand_id
1 'polypeptide(L)'
;MEAHVILMQNVIVVGGASSGIDIMREVARVASTVYLSLKDPDSVGDIGESLETLATNSQDVWSSGSESSALARVLKKGVLKNFGADGRVDFEDGSIAEHVDAVIFATGYLYDFPYLHPDELSGGEWLFGTDSDGAGVTSTRKRHLREVEDEDDSPQTPSRPQRQTSTTESDSLEDDDVSVPKTQEDNADHTDGLQRPSPKRARVEASASVVEFQQGQIVRIRCHNFVTYDDVEVMPGPSLNMIIGPNGTGKSTLVCAIAIALGQSPKVVGRATEVSAYVKEGEEKGWVEIELKGRAKGRNIVIRRSIQREDNSTTYKLNGEPATEKAVKEKVQSLNIQVDNLCSFLPQDRVSEFAKMTSQQLLRATERAVGSVQMSAWHDQLIEIRQEEMAVQATIKTLAEDIDKLQQRTAATQRDVDRYNEREVLQNEIKKLEMKIAHQRFIERRDEFVVARDQKEAKKTAVVEILRELEPLQDECDGLQHQLEEAQQAVKRVNSSKRDLTAKLENAKTEYGTCETQGDDLQNQFTSIRKREQQRQSQLATLQKTITVMRADAERQKVRLITLGLLTEDGQASQDPSAYRGELASIMGTLREKNDILHRLREELEDCQAEQQTFFDESKVIRDRRAKLADEIQGLENVQNQKLGILERTDPNTFRATMWLRENKHRFKEKVYEPLVLEIGVKNPDYASAVESMLGGNTMMAFTVLCDEDYKLFGDEVMGKMNLRVNLMYLQGKKMNAFRRVLQQDEAQALGFDGTLIDVLEGPEDVLVVACNQHYIHNVPVTLKKIGNTDALEMNPKISQFVAGGMSYRVNRRYVDETRKHELENESEQQRKRLEELQKQTIDSRNRETKIRKEDTKIRAEKDDLVKQRKKLEKELAEYQRIQAQSGIKEASLNKIQQENVSIEQKEAEIKKAIHANGVKKAKIALDYHKIHARLWDATKAVIFAELNSVKYQADLLATKNKMRDLQHDQDVAQQEYDRAKYDFDQAKLVAREAKEEFNTMASTEGISEADCVAMMQELFPEASADDLEEIIEEKRTRVGLILAVDPAALERFEKDKRSTARKEAERNAKQESATELANRIQTIRGKWEPQLQDLVKRISESFSRAFEGIGCAGEVKISVDESDYANWGIDILVKFRDNEKLNALDGHRQSGGERAVSTILYLMSLQSLSSTPFRVVDEINQGMDPRNERMVHREMVRAACKAGTSQYFLITPKLLPDLEYHERMRVLCVYNGPWSLEKIDLRAHLKAKKKRLDA
;
A
#
# COMPACT_ATOMS: atom_id res chain seq x y z
N MET A 1 21.90 -24.95 -20.88
CA MET A 1 22.33 -23.55 -20.69
C MET A 1 22.95 -23.50 -19.32
N GLU A 2 24.25 -23.25 -19.25
CA GLU A 2 24.93 -23.03 -17.97
C GLU A 2 24.62 -21.61 -17.51
N ALA A 3 24.41 -21.42 -16.21
CA ALA A 3 24.24 -20.09 -15.65
C ALA A 3 25.62 -19.48 -15.44
N HIS A 4 25.99 -18.49 -16.26
CA HIS A 4 27.16 -17.67 -15.98
C HIS A 4 26.96 -16.96 -14.64
N VAL A 5 27.79 -17.31 -13.65
CA VAL A 5 27.93 -16.52 -12.43
C VAL A 5 28.56 -15.19 -12.82
N ILE A 6 27.82 -14.10 -12.64
CA ILE A 6 28.33 -12.75 -12.86
C ILE A 6 29.24 -12.43 -11.67
N LEU A 7 30.55 -12.58 -11.88
CA LEU A 7 31.58 -12.07 -10.97
C LEU A 7 31.62 -10.55 -11.09
N MET A 8 30.87 -9.86 -10.22
CA MET A 8 30.94 -8.40 -10.08
C MET A 8 32.35 -8.04 -9.61
N GLN A 9 32.98 -7.04 -10.23
CA GLN A 9 34.33 -6.61 -9.86
C GLN A 9 34.29 -5.36 -8.98
N ASN A 10 33.50 -4.35 -9.32
CA ASN A 10 33.44 -3.09 -8.59
C ASN A 10 32.00 -2.72 -8.26
N VAL A 11 31.66 -2.66 -6.97
CA VAL A 11 30.30 -2.31 -6.51
C VAL A 11 30.33 -1.09 -5.61
N ILE A 12 29.40 -0.16 -5.78
CA ILE A 12 29.18 0.96 -4.85
C ILE A 12 28.03 0.61 -3.90
N VAL A 13 28.21 0.85 -2.60
CA VAL A 13 27.13 0.80 -1.58
C VAL A 13 26.91 2.20 -1.03
N VAL A 14 25.67 2.69 -1.10
CA VAL A 14 25.26 4.04 -0.69
C VAL A 14 24.31 3.93 0.49
N GLY A 15 24.74 4.30 1.70
CA GLY A 15 23.97 3.97 2.92
C GLY A 15 23.97 5.04 4.02
N GLY A 16 23.09 4.83 5.02
CA GLY A 16 23.01 5.63 6.22
C GLY A 16 23.66 4.91 7.40
N ALA A 17 24.86 5.36 7.81
CA ALA A 17 25.65 4.77 8.89
C ALA A 17 25.73 3.22 8.79
N SER A 18 25.19 2.49 9.77
CA SER A 18 25.27 1.03 9.87
C SER A 18 24.68 0.28 8.67
N SER A 19 23.58 0.76 8.07
CA SER A 19 22.91 0.03 6.98
C SER A 19 23.79 -0.13 5.74
N GLY A 20 24.66 0.85 5.47
CA GLY A 20 25.65 0.76 4.40
C GLY A 20 26.81 -0.19 4.73
N ILE A 21 27.20 -0.27 6.01
CA ILE A 21 28.29 -1.13 6.48
C ILE A 21 27.87 -2.61 6.44
N ASP A 22 26.66 -2.95 6.88
CA ASP A 22 26.19 -4.34 6.89
C ASP A 22 25.92 -4.89 5.49
N ILE A 23 25.40 -4.07 4.57
CA ILE A 23 25.26 -4.47 3.16
C ILE A 23 26.64 -4.54 2.47
N MET A 24 27.58 -3.65 2.81
CA MET A 24 28.97 -3.74 2.34
C MET A 24 29.64 -5.06 2.75
N ARG A 25 29.42 -5.55 3.99
CA ARG A 25 29.95 -6.83 4.47
C ARG A 25 29.48 -8.04 3.64
N GLU A 26 28.23 -8.06 3.21
CA GLU A 26 27.70 -9.13 2.35
C GLU A 26 28.20 -9.00 0.91
N VAL A 27 28.21 -7.78 0.35
CA VAL A 27 28.71 -7.52 -1.01
C VAL A 27 30.22 -7.83 -1.13
N ALA A 28 31.00 -7.59 -0.08
CA ALA A 28 32.43 -7.91 0.00
C ALA A 28 32.76 -9.42 -0.02
N ARG A 29 31.75 -10.30 -0.01
CA ARG A 29 31.92 -11.75 -0.23
C ARG A 29 31.88 -12.15 -1.71
N VAL A 30 31.41 -11.26 -2.59
CA VAL A 30 31.14 -11.57 -4.01
C VAL A 30 31.68 -10.54 -5.01
N ALA A 31 32.15 -9.38 -4.54
CA ALA A 31 32.76 -8.33 -5.37
C ALA A 31 34.29 -8.22 -5.13
N SER A 32 35.07 -7.83 -6.14
CA SER A 32 36.53 -7.61 -5.99
C SER A 32 36.87 -6.31 -5.24
N THR A 33 36.07 -5.26 -5.43
CA THR A 33 36.21 -3.92 -4.83
C THR A 33 34.83 -3.43 -4.39
N VAL A 34 34.74 -2.86 -3.17
CA VAL A 34 33.49 -2.25 -2.68
C VAL A 34 33.73 -0.81 -2.24
N TYR A 35 33.08 0.14 -2.92
CA TYR A 35 33.14 1.56 -2.59
C TYR A 35 31.98 1.92 -1.66
N LEU A 36 32.28 2.24 -0.40
CA LEU A 36 31.28 2.63 0.59
C LEU A 36 31.11 4.15 0.62
N SER A 37 29.96 4.63 0.16
CA SER A 37 29.54 6.03 0.26
C SER A 37 28.56 6.21 1.42
N LEU A 38 28.90 7.11 2.35
CA LEU A 38 28.07 7.49 3.49
C LEU A 38 27.74 8.98 3.42
N LYS A 39 26.48 9.33 3.70
CA LYS A 39 25.98 10.72 3.60
C LYS A 39 26.67 11.69 4.56
N ASP A 40 27.13 11.19 5.70
CA ASP A 40 27.75 11.98 6.76
C ASP A 40 29.05 11.26 7.19
N PRO A 41 30.21 11.62 6.61
CA PRO A 41 31.46 10.86 6.77
C PRO A 41 31.95 10.74 8.21
N ASP A 42 31.61 11.73 9.05
CA ASP A 42 32.09 11.87 10.43
C ASP A 42 31.07 11.34 11.46
N SER A 43 29.90 10.88 11.01
CA SER A 43 28.85 10.27 11.85
C SER A 43 29.20 8.89 12.43
N VAL A 44 30.35 8.34 12.03
CA VAL A 44 30.88 7.06 12.51
C VAL A 44 32.05 7.36 13.43
N GLY A 45 31.90 7.05 14.72
CA GLY A 45 32.97 7.18 15.71
C GLY A 45 34.20 6.34 15.35
N ASP A 46 35.36 6.74 15.87
CA ASP A 46 36.67 6.28 15.43
C ASP A 46 36.80 4.74 15.47
N ILE A 47 36.72 4.10 14.29
CA ILE A 47 36.90 2.66 14.14
C ILE A 47 38.41 2.41 14.21
N GLY A 48 38.91 2.11 15.41
CA GLY A 48 40.33 1.87 15.69
C GLY A 48 40.96 0.63 15.05
N GLU A 49 40.30 0.02 14.06
CA GLU A 49 40.80 -1.09 13.26
C GLU A 49 40.90 -0.68 11.78
N SER A 50 41.91 -1.17 11.06
CA SER A 50 42.03 -0.89 9.64
C SER A 50 40.88 -1.52 8.84
N LEU A 51 40.49 -0.92 7.71
CA LEU A 51 39.46 -1.52 6.85
C LEU A 51 39.83 -2.93 6.33
N GLU A 52 41.11 -3.31 6.39
CA GLU A 52 41.60 -4.64 6.04
C GLU A 52 41.26 -5.69 7.14
N THR A 53 41.18 -5.29 8.42
CA THR A 53 40.84 -6.19 9.54
C THR A 53 39.34 -6.51 9.63
N LEU A 54 38.47 -5.61 9.15
CA LEU A 54 37.02 -5.85 9.08
C LEU A 54 36.61 -6.97 8.10
N ALA A 55 37.49 -7.36 7.17
CA ALA A 55 37.23 -8.43 6.22
C ALA A 55 37.59 -9.84 6.75
N THR A 56 38.48 -9.94 7.75
CA THR A 56 39.05 -11.23 8.18
C THR A 56 38.23 -11.99 9.22
N ASN A 57 37.41 -11.30 10.03
CA ASN A 57 36.70 -11.89 11.16
C ASN A 57 35.40 -12.65 10.78
N SER A 58 35.46 -13.53 9.77
CA SER A 58 34.34 -14.39 9.38
C SER A 58 34.74 -15.84 9.06
N GLN A 59 35.30 -16.53 10.05
CA GLN A 59 35.43 -18.00 10.04
C GLN A 59 34.53 -18.63 11.12
N ASP A 60 33.31 -19.04 10.73
CA ASP A 60 32.84 -20.40 11.01
C ASP A 60 31.60 -20.83 10.19
N VAL A 61 31.91 -21.41 9.02
CA VAL A 61 31.22 -22.51 8.30
C VAL A 61 29.68 -22.53 8.23
N TRP A 62 29.17 -22.17 7.04
CA TRP A 62 28.26 -23.05 6.26
C TRP A 62 28.75 -23.14 4.80
N SER A 63 29.87 -23.82 4.56
CA SER A 63 30.27 -24.22 3.21
C SER A 63 31.10 -25.50 3.21
N SER A 64 30.87 -26.34 2.20
CA SER A 64 31.62 -27.58 1.96
C SER A 64 31.94 -27.68 0.46
N GLY A 65 32.96 -26.95 0.02
CA GLY A 65 33.36 -26.93 -1.39
C GLY A 65 34.36 -25.82 -1.74
N SER A 66 35.63 -26.21 -1.84
CA SER A 66 36.70 -25.70 -2.73
C SER A 66 36.86 -24.19 -3.06
N GLU A 67 38.13 -23.79 -3.02
CA GLU A 67 38.76 -22.57 -3.56
C GLU A 67 38.70 -21.30 -2.69
N SER A 68 39.87 -20.64 -2.62
CA SER A 68 40.15 -19.50 -1.75
C SER A 68 39.96 -18.20 -2.52
N SER A 69 38.76 -17.60 -2.44
CA SER A 69 38.56 -16.24 -2.95
C SER A 69 39.44 -15.24 -2.20
N ALA A 70 40.02 -14.28 -2.92
CA ALA A 70 40.63 -13.12 -2.30
C ALA A 70 39.56 -12.25 -1.63
N LEU A 71 39.89 -11.62 -0.51
CA LEU A 71 39.00 -10.69 0.19
C LEU A 71 38.86 -9.38 -0.59
N ALA A 72 37.65 -8.83 -0.64
CA ALA A 72 37.34 -7.63 -1.40
C ALA A 72 38.06 -6.39 -0.86
N ARG A 73 38.50 -5.51 -1.78
CA ARG A 73 39.11 -4.23 -1.41
C ARG A 73 38.02 -3.19 -1.10
N VAL A 74 37.79 -2.90 0.18
CA VAL A 74 36.81 -1.90 0.61
C VAL A 74 37.44 -0.49 0.64
N LEU A 75 36.75 0.50 0.07
CA LEU A 75 37.22 1.89 -0.04
C LEU A 75 36.11 2.88 0.35
N LYS A 76 36.30 3.67 1.40
CA LYS A 76 35.38 4.76 1.79
C LYS A 76 35.45 5.91 0.76
N LYS A 77 34.30 6.48 0.40
CA LYS A 77 34.13 7.58 -0.56
C LYS A 77 33.17 8.64 -0.02
N GLY A 78 33.26 9.86 -0.54
CA GLY A 78 32.25 10.90 -0.33
C GLY A 78 30.89 10.56 -0.94
N VAL A 79 29.97 11.51 -0.91
CA VAL A 79 28.62 11.37 -1.51
C VAL A 79 28.75 11.26 -3.04
N LEU A 80 27.89 10.47 -3.69
CA LEU A 80 27.85 10.41 -5.16
C LEU A 80 27.38 11.73 -5.74
N LYS A 81 28.02 12.16 -6.82
CA LYS A 81 27.78 13.43 -7.51
C LYS A 81 27.18 13.25 -8.89
N ASN A 82 27.67 12.28 -9.67
CA ASN A 82 27.17 12.02 -11.02
C ASN A 82 27.52 10.60 -11.52
N PHE A 83 26.73 10.08 -12.47
CA PHE A 83 27.03 8.90 -13.26
C PHE A 83 27.55 9.27 -14.65
N GLY A 84 28.57 8.56 -15.13
CA GLY A 84 29.17 8.70 -16.45
C GLY A 84 28.89 7.49 -17.33
N ALA A 85 28.77 7.72 -18.64
CA ALA A 85 28.24 6.75 -19.61
C ALA A 85 28.96 5.39 -19.66
N ASP A 86 30.25 5.34 -19.32
CA ASP A 86 31.10 4.14 -19.43
C ASP A 86 31.22 3.36 -18.10
N GLY A 87 30.19 3.39 -17.25
CA GLY A 87 30.21 2.78 -15.91
C GLY A 87 31.14 3.52 -14.93
N ARG A 88 31.35 4.82 -15.14
CA ARG A 88 32.13 5.70 -14.26
C ARG A 88 31.22 6.41 -13.27
N VAL A 89 31.69 6.64 -12.06
CA VAL A 89 30.96 7.35 -11.01
C VAL A 89 31.85 8.42 -10.37
N ASP A 90 31.37 9.66 -10.39
CA ASP A 90 32.05 10.81 -9.79
C ASP A 90 31.48 11.08 -8.39
N PHE A 91 32.35 11.39 -7.42
CA PHE A 91 31.98 11.71 -6.04
C PHE A 91 32.15 13.21 -5.74
N GLU A 92 31.48 13.72 -4.70
CA GLU A 92 31.55 15.13 -4.28
C GLU A 92 32.93 15.53 -3.77
N ASP A 93 33.71 14.57 -3.25
CA ASP A 93 35.12 14.75 -2.85
C ASP A 93 36.08 14.94 -4.05
N GLY A 94 35.57 14.92 -5.29
CA GLY A 94 36.34 15.07 -6.51
C GLY A 94 37.07 13.80 -6.96
N SER A 95 36.93 12.70 -6.22
CA SER A 95 37.45 11.40 -6.61
C SER A 95 36.44 10.65 -7.50
N ILE A 96 36.96 9.60 -8.16
CA ILE A 96 36.25 8.86 -9.20
C ILE A 96 36.32 7.35 -8.86
N ALA A 97 35.32 6.59 -9.30
CA ALA A 97 35.41 5.14 -9.51
C ALA A 97 35.09 4.84 -10.99
N GLU A 98 35.83 3.92 -11.60
CA GLU A 98 35.69 3.57 -13.02
C GLU A 98 35.38 2.07 -13.15
N HIS A 99 34.62 1.69 -14.19
CA HIS A 99 34.15 0.32 -14.42
C HIS A 99 33.37 -0.28 -13.22
N VAL A 100 32.34 0.44 -12.76
CA VAL A 100 31.42 0.01 -11.69
C VAL A 100 30.29 -0.85 -12.28
N ASP A 101 30.16 -2.08 -11.78
CA ASP A 101 29.17 -3.06 -12.24
C ASP A 101 27.78 -2.86 -11.61
N ALA A 102 27.73 -2.35 -10.38
CA ALA A 102 26.48 -2.15 -9.64
C ALA A 102 26.57 -1.03 -8.61
N VAL A 103 25.43 -0.38 -8.33
CA VAL A 103 25.25 0.65 -7.30
C VAL A 103 24.05 0.26 -6.44
N ILE A 104 24.27 0.11 -5.13
CA ILE A 104 23.29 -0.44 -4.18
C ILE A 104 22.91 0.64 -3.16
N PHE A 105 21.67 1.12 -3.25
CA PHE A 105 21.12 2.14 -2.36
C PHE A 105 20.54 1.49 -1.09
N ALA A 106 21.37 1.43 -0.04
CA ALA A 106 21.11 0.86 1.28
C ALA A 106 20.37 1.82 2.23
N THR A 107 19.37 2.54 1.73
CA THR A 107 18.68 3.62 2.46
C THR A 107 17.31 3.19 2.96
N GLY A 108 17.15 3.03 4.28
CA GLY A 108 15.88 2.61 4.93
C GLY A 108 14.75 3.64 4.96
N TYR A 109 14.82 4.69 4.13
CA TYR A 109 13.84 5.78 4.02
C TYR A 109 13.73 6.22 2.55
N LEU A 110 12.63 6.89 2.19
CA LEU A 110 12.52 7.61 0.92
C LEU A 110 13.53 8.76 0.89
N TYR A 111 14.46 8.72 -0.06
CA TYR A 111 15.37 9.80 -0.38
C TYR A 111 15.23 10.19 -1.85
N ASP A 112 15.38 11.48 -2.12
CA ASP A 112 15.47 12.04 -3.45
C ASP A 112 16.93 12.07 -3.91
N PHE A 113 17.19 11.70 -5.16
CA PHE A 113 18.51 11.57 -5.77
C PHE A 113 18.57 12.48 -7.01
N PRO A 114 18.92 13.78 -6.88
CA PRO A 114 18.71 14.80 -7.91
C PRO A 114 19.62 14.66 -9.16
N TYR A 115 20.34 13.54 -9.29
CA TYR A 115 21.19 13.17 -10.44
C TYR A 115 20.69 11.90 -11.18
N LEU A 116 19.62 11.24 -10.71
CA LEU A 116 18.94 10.17 -11.43
C LEU A 116 17.74 10.74 -12.19
N HIS A 117 17.54 10.35 -13.45
CA HIS A 117 16.38 10.83 -14.21
C HIS A 117 15.11 10.09 -13.76
N PRO A 118 13.95 10.76 -13.60
CA PRO A 118 12.73 10.11 -13.09
C PRO A 118 12.29 8.86 -13.89
N ASP A 119 12.58 8.82 -15.19
CA ASP A 119 12.26 7.68 -16.06
C ASP A 119 13.07 6.42 -15.74
N GLU A 120 14.28 6.53 -15.17
CA GLU A 120 15.13 5.39 -14.81
C GLU A 120 14.60 4.64 -13.57
N LEU A 121 13.71 5.26 -12.81
CA LEU A 121 13.01 4.67 -11.66
C LEU A 121 11.67 4.01 -12.04
N SER A 122 11.32 3.93 -13.34
CA SER A 122 10.03 3.41 -13.84
C SER A 122 9.86 1.88 -13.78
N GLY A 123 10.33 1.24 -12.70
CA GLY A 123 10.30 -0.21 -12.47
C GLY A 123 9.08 -0.76 -11.71
N GLY A 124 8.15 0.08 -11.28
CA GLY A 124 6.91 -0.35 -10.60
C GLY A 124 6.16 0.78 -9.90
N GLU A 125 4.91 1.03 -10.31
CA GLU A 125 4.12 2.17 -9.86
C GLU A 125 3.71 2.09 -8.38
N TRP A 126 3.96 3.17 -7.62
CA TRP A 126 3.18 3.53 -6.43
C TRP A 126 2.70 4.97 -6.57
N LEU A 127 1.38 5.15 -6.57
CA LEU A 127 0.70 6.42 -6.85
C LEU A 127 0.11 7.04 -5.57
N PHE A 128 0.75 8.10 -5.08
CA PHE A 128 0.18 9.30 -4.41
C PHE A 128 1.31 10.36 -4.41
N GLY A 129 1.12 11.64 -4.67
CA GLY A 129 -0.11 12.46 -4.73
C GLY A 129 0.22 13.77 -4.02
N THR A 130 0.39 14.86 -4.77
CA THR A 130 1.10 16.07 -4.33
C THR A 130 0.22 17.12 -3.63
N ASP A 131 0.85 18.27 -3.34
CA ASP A 131 0.27 19.60 -3.01
C ASP A 131 0.14 19.89 -1.49
N SER A 132 0.51 21.06 -0.97
CA SER A 132 1.29 22.20 -1.52
C SER A 132 1.67 23.19 -0.39
N ASP A 133 2.85 23.83 -0.48
CA ASP A 133 3.26 25.14 0.13
C ASP A 133 3.09 25.40 1.67
N GLY A 134 3.94 26.18 2.35
CA GLY A 134 5.20 26.83 1.95
C GLY A 134 5.73 27.84 3.00
N ALA A 135 7.05 28.09 2.97
CA ALA A 135 7.82 29.16 3.68
C ALA A 135 7.90 29.16 5.24
N GLY A 136 9.05 29.55 5.84
CA GLY A 136 9.01 29.94 7.27
C GLY A 136 10.23 30.21 8.18
N VAL A 137 11.52 30.19 7.75
CA VAL A 137 12.67 30.82 8.48
C VAL A 137 13.06 30.33 9.92
N THR A 138 14.31 29.85 10.03
CA THR A 138 15.26 29.73 11.18
C THR A 138 14.91 30.35 12.56
N SER A 139 15.34 29.82 13.74
CA SER A 139 16.72 29.41 14.08
C SER A 139 16.88 28.69 15.45
N THR A 140 17.98 27.94 15.63
CA THR A 140 18.83 27.61 16.83
C THR A 140 18.26 27.67 18.29
N ARG A 141 18.73 26.90 19.31
CA ARG A 141 20.15 26.59 19.65
C ARG A 141 20.31 25.61 20.86
N LYS A 142 21.16 24.56 20.75
CA LYS A 142 22.01 23.91 21.82
C LYS A 142 21.36 23.36 23.12
N ARG A 143 21.92 22.44 23.93
CA ARG A 143 23.18 21.63 23.93
C ARG A 143 23.03 20.38 24.85
N HIS A 144 23.83 19.32 24.59
CA HIS A 144 24.73 18.52 25.48
C HIS A 144 24.45 18.32 27.01
N LEU A 145 24.96 17.29 27.72
CA LEU A 145 26.11 16.36 27.49
C LEU A 145 25.98 15.05 28.34
N ARG A 146 26.58 13.91 27.88
CA ARG A 146 27.47 12.88 28.55
C ARG A 146 27.42 12.60 30.08
N GLU A 147 27.91 11.49 30.67
CA GLU A 147 28.57 10.21 30.25
C GLU A 147 28.61 9.21 31.45
N VAL A 148 29.30 8.06 31.27
CA VAL A 148 30.17 7.32 32.24
C VAL A 148 29.73 5.87 32.56
N GLU A 149 30.56 4.93 32.08
CA GLU A 149 31.03 3.60 32.58
C GLU A 149 30.07 2.67 33.37
N ASP A 150 29.93 1.36 33.10
CA ASP A 150 30.81 0.23 32.68
C ASP A 150 31.34 -0.63 33.85
N GLU A 151 31.07 -1.95 33.83
CA GLU A 151 32.03 -3.08 33.88
C GLU A 151 31.34 -4.48 33.99
N ASP A 152 32.13 -5.55 33.80
CA ASP A 152 31.77 -6.99 33.78
C ASP A 152 31.35 -7.56 35.19
N ASP A 153 30.90 -8.81 35.41
CA ASP A 153 31.21 -10.08 34.75
C ASP A 153 30.11 -11.17 34.96
N SER A 154 30.40 -12.34 34.39
CA SER A 154 29.72 -13.63 34.28
C SER A 154 29.84 -14.51 35.57
N PRO A 155 29.46 -15.81 35.58
CA PRO A 155 28.41 -16.54 34.84
C PRO A 155 27.52 -17.46 35.75
N GLN A 156 26.71 -18.32 35.12
CA GLN A 156 26.24 -19.66 35.56
C GLN A 156 24.83 -19.83 36.20
N THR A 157 24.06 -20.68 35.51
CA THR A 157 22.91 -21.51 35.96
C THR A 157 23.34 -22.59 36.99
N PRO A 158 22.46 -23.29 37.78
CA PRO A 158 21.12 -23.75 37.35
C PRO A 158 19.99 -24.06 38.39
N SER A 159 18.77 -24.21 37.86
CA SER A 159 17.72 -25.21 38.21
C SER A 159 17.26 -25.55 39.66
N ARG A 160 15.96 -25.28 39.93
CA ARG A 160 14.92 -26.17 40.57
C ARG A 160 15.13 -26.65 42.04
N PRO A 161 14.10 -27.25 42.71
CA PRO A 161 12.63 -27.13 42.59
C PRO A 161 11.89 -27.00 43.97
N GLN A 162 10.53 -26.97 43.94
CA GLN A 162 9.58 -27.44 44.99
C GLN A 162 9.70 -26.90 46.44
N ARG A 163 8.72 -26.17 47.02
CA ARG A 163 7.28 -26.47 47.31
C ARG A 163 7.02 -27.25 48.62
N GLN A 164 6.76 -26.50 49.71
CA GLN A 164 5.93 -26.79 50.90
C GLN A 164 5.74 -25.39 51.59
N THR A 165 4.59 -24.89 52.08
CA THR A 165 3.67 -25.33 53.18
C THR A 165 4.39 -25.58 54.50
N SER A 166 3.98 -25.04 55.66
CA SER A 166 2.86 -24.16 56.05
C SER A 166 3.04 -23.81 57.56
N THR A 167 1.97 -23.40 58.27
CA THR A 167 1.84 -23.28 59.76
C THR A 167 2.70 -22.20 60.43
N THR A 168 2.27 -21.52 61.50
CA THR A 168 0.95 -21.41 62.20
C THR A 168 0.75 -19.92 62.60
N GLU A 169 -0.04 -19.42 63.56
CA GLU A 169 -1.03 -19.89 64.58
C GLU A 169 -2.37 -19.14 64.34
N SER A 170 -3.58 -19.60 64.72
CA SER A 170 -4.28 -19.48 66.03
C SER A 170 -4.06 -18.15 66.78
N ASP A 171 -5.10 -17.46 67.28
CA ASP A 171 -6.13 -18.01 68.19
C ASP A 171 -7.56 -17.44 68.00
N SER A 172 -8.49 -17.95 68.82
CA SER A 172 -9.94 -17.71 68.98
C SER A 172 -10.30 -16.33 69.58
N LEU A 173 -11.55 -15.85 69.68
CA LEU A 173 -12.92 -16.42 69.69
C LEU A 173 -13.79 -15.81 68.54
N GLU A 174 -15.14 -15.88 68.43
CA GLU A 174 -16.25 -16.29 69.31
C GLU A 174 -17.49 -16.74 68.48
N ASP A 175 -18.57 -17.25 69.12
CA ASP A 175 -19.70 -17.95 68.48
C ASP A 175 -20.87 -17.07 67.99
N ASP A 176 -21.60 -17.55 66.96
CA ASP A 176 -23.08 -17.45 66.87
C ASP A 176 -23.64 -18.57 65.97
N ASP A 177 -24.86 -19.06 66.24
CA ASP A 177 -25.31 -20.43 65.84
C ASP A 177 -26.60 -20.48 64.96
N VAL A 178 -26.91 -21.66 64.43
CA VAL A 178 -28.19 -22.15 63.87
C VAL A 178 -28.62 -21.61 62.49
N SER A 179 -28.47 -22.45 61.45
CA SER A 179 -29.64 -23.15 60.87
C SER A 179 -29.30 -24.10 59.70
N VAL A 180 -29.90 -25.30 59.73
CA VAL A 180 -29.82 -26.31 58.65
C VAL A 180 -31.21 -26.93 58.41
N PRO A 181 -31.67 -26.95 57.15
CA PRO A 181 -32.25 -28.17 56.55
C PRO A 181 -31.37 -28.64 55.37
N LYS A 182 -31.00 -29.91 55.15
CA LYS A 182 -31.75 -31.19 55.20
C LYS A 182 -33.04 -31.17 54.36
N THR A 183 -33.35 -32.14 53.50
CA THR A 183 -32.63 -33.30 52.90
C THR A 183 -33.58 -33.85 51.83
N GLN A 184 -33.07 -34.39 50.72
CA GLN A 184 -33.62 -35.65 50.18
C GLN A 184 -32.68 -36.28 49.15
N GLU A 185 -32.35 -37.55 49.39
CA GLU A 185 -31.70 -38.47 48.47
C GLU A 185 -32.80 -39.26 47.71
N ASP A 186 -32.51 -39.74 46.50
CA ASP A 186 -32.43 -41.21 46.28
C ASP A 186 -32.07 -41.60 44.82
N ASN A 187 -30.96 -42.35 44.73
CA ASN A 187 -30.72 -43.57 43.93
C ASN A 187 -31.26 -43.80 42.49
N ALA A 188 -30.31 -44.15 41.60
CA ALA A 188 -30.25 -45.30 40.65
C ALA A 188 -31.42 -45.60 39.66
N ASP A 189 -31.26 -46.34 38.55
CA ASP A 189 -30.18 -47.26 38.13
C ASP A 189 -30.04 -47.38 36.58
N HIS A 190 -29.13 -48.24 36.10
CA HIS A 190 -28.79 -48.56 34.69
C HIS A 190 -29.96 -48.93 33.75
N THR A 191 -29.86 -48.62 32.44
CA THR A 191 -29.53 -49.62 31.37
C THR A 191 -29.50 -49.06 29.92
N ASP A 192 -28.98 -49.90 29.02
CA ASP A 192 -28.65 -49.74 27.59
C ASP A 192 -29.87 -49.54 26.64
N GLY A 193 -29.65 -49.10 25.38
CA GLY A 193 -30.73 -49.00 24.39
C GLY A 193 -30.43 -48.27 23.06
N LEU A 194 -29.99 -48.99 22.03
CA LEU A 194 -29.86 -48.50 20.65
C LEU A 194 -31.22 -48.36 19.93
N GLN A 195 -31.58 -47.16 19.42
CA GLN A 195 -32.35 -47.02 18.17
C GLN A 195 -32.34 -45.61 17.55
N ARG A 196 -32.31 -45.55 16.21
CA ARG A 196 -32.56 -44.33 15.41
C ARG A 196 -34.04 -44.26 15.01
N PRO A 197 -34.65 -43.06 15.06
CA PRO A 197 -35.63 -42.69 14.04
C PRO A 197 -35.30 -41.35 13.37
N SER A 198 -35.62 -41.25 12.07
CA SER A 198 -35.45 -40.02 11.27
C SER A 198 -36.78 -39.22 11.19
N PRO A 199 -36.85 -38.07 10.50
CA PRO A 199 -37.12 -36.80 11.15
C PRO A 199 -38.62 -36.42 11.20
N LYS A 200 -38.99 -35.63 12.22
CA LYS A 200 -40.19 -34.78 12.19
C LYS A 200 -39.81 -33.32 12.40
N ARG A 201 -40.38 -32.43 11.59
CA ARG A 201 -40.14 -30.99 11.62
C ARG A 201 -40.72 -30.37 12.91
N ALA A 202 -39.91 -30.26 13.95
CA ALA A 202 -40.17 -29.35 15.06
C ALA A 202 -39.69 -27.94 14.70
N ARG A 203 -40.53 -26.94 14.97
CA ARG A 203 -40.24 -25.52 14.71
C ARG A 203 -39.33 -24.99 15.82
N VAL A 204 -38.02 -25.12 15.64
CA VAL A 204 -37.04 -24.53 16.56
C VAL A 204 -37.07 -23.02 16.39
N GLU A 205 -37.83 -22.35 17.25
CA GLU A 205 -37.57 -20.95 17.56
C GLU A 205 -36.20 -20.91 18.24
N ALA A 206 -35.26 -20.17 17.63
CA ALA A 206 -33.91 -20.06 18.14
C ALA A 206 -33.91 -19.20 19.40
N SER A 207 -34.17 -19.83 20.55
CA SER A 207 -33.90 -19.29 21.88
C SER A 207 -32.38 -19.21 22.09
N ALA A 208 -31.73 -18.34 21.33
CA ALA A 208 -30.35 -17.95 21.56
C ALA A 208 -30.28 -17.43 23.01
N SER A 209 -29.45 -18.08 23.83
CA SER A 209 -29.20 -17.63 25.20
C SER A 209 -28.73 -16.19 25.14
N VAL A 210 -29.54 -15.25 25.63
CA VAL A 210 -29.24 -13.82 25.54
C VAL A 210 -28.00 -13.57 26.39
N VAL A 211 -26.86 -13.39 25.72
CA VAL A 211 -25.62 -12.98 26.39
C VAL A 211 -25.82 -11.54 26.82
N GLU A 212 -26.05 -11.33 28.12
CA GLU A 212 -26.24 -10.00 28.67
C GLU A 212 -24.92 -9.22 28.72
N PHE A 213 -25.01 -7.90 28.57
CA PHE A 213 -23.88 -7.01 28.82
C PHE A 213 -23.57 -6.95 30.32
N GLN A 214 -22.29 -7.10 30.68
CA GLN A 214 -21.79 -6.90 32.04
C GLN A 214 -21.67 -5.40 32.36
N GLN A 215 -21.65 -5.03 33.65
CA GLN A 215 -21.45 -3.65 34.10
C GLN A 215 -20.16 -3.06 33.50
N GLY A 216 -20.22 -1.84 32.99
CA GLY A 216 -19.09 -1.12 32.40
C GLY A 216 -18.77 -1.46 30.94
N GLN A 217 -19.40 -2.49 30.35
CA GLN A 217 -19.27 -2.75 28.91
C GLN A 217 -19.95 -1.64 28.08
N ILE A 218 -19.40 -1.38 26.89
CA ILE A 218 -19.95 -0.42 25.92
C ILE A 218 -21.15 -1.04 25.22
N VAL A 219 -22.31 -0.39 25.30
CA VAL A 219 -23.56 -0.79 24.63
C VAL A 219 -23.73 -0.08 23.30
N ARG A 220 -23.31 1.20 23.24
CA ARG A 220 -23.42 2.08 22.06
C ARG A 220 -22.26 3.08 22.03
N ILE A 221 -21.78 3.38 20.83
CA ILE A 221 -20.86 4.48 20.53
C ILE A 221 -21.55 5.36 19.48
N ARG A 222 -21.56 6.68 19.65
CA ARG A 222 -22.01 7.62 18.62
C ARG A 222 -21.05 8.78 18.47
N CYS A 223 -20.70 9.13 17.24
CA CYS A 223 -19.81 10.24 16.93
C CYS A 223 -20.47 11.17 15.91
N HIS A 224 -20.24 12.47 16.05
CA HIS A 224 -20.82 13.51 15.19
C HIS A 224 -19.78 14.60 14.93
N ASN A 225 -19.56 14.95 13.66
CA ASN A 225 -18.49 15.83 13.17
C ASN A 225 -17.13 15.51 13.82
N PHE A 226 -16.77 14.22 13.86
CA PHE A 226 -15.62 13.68 14.59
C PHE A 226 -14.63 13.00 13.63
N VAL A 227 -13.55 13.72 13.32
CA VAL A 227 -12.49 13.41 12.33
C VAL A 227 -13.00 13.00 10.94
N THR A 228 -13.45 11.76 10.80
CA THR A 228 -13.85 11.12 9.53
C THR A 228 -15.36 10.89 9.42
N TYR A 229 -16.11 11.13 10.49
CA TYR A 229 -17.55 10.82 10.56
C TYR A 229 -18.40 12.07 10.76
N ASP A 230 -19.41 12.24 9.91
CA ASP A 230 -20.45 13.27 10.00
C ASP A 230 -21.47 12.94 11.10
N ASP A 231 -22.15 11.79 11.01
CA ASP A 231 -22.86 11.17 12.13
C ASP A 231 -22.81 9.64 11.97
N VAL A 232 -22.36 8.92 13.00
CA VAL A 232 -22.25 7.46 12.99
C VAL A 232 -22.66 6.90 14.35
N GLU A 233 -23.50 5.87 14.35
CA GLU A 233 -23.93 5.15 15.56
C GLU A 233 -23.59 3.65 15.43
N VAL A 234 -22.83 3.14 16.39
CA VAL A 234 -22.28 1.77 16.40
C VAL A 234 -22.78 1.04 17.63
N MET A 235 -23.44 -0.10 17.40
CA MET A 235 -23.96 -0.99 18.44
C MET A 235 -23.09 -2.26 18.51
N PRO A 236 -22.05 -2.32 19.38
CA PRO A 236 -21.28 -3.54 19.62
C PRO A 236 -22.10 -4.66 20.27
N GLY A 237 -21.49 -5.84 20.42
CA GLY A 237 -21.97 -6.98 21.22
C GLY A 237 -21.14 -7.14 22.50
N PRO A 238 -21.59 -7.99 23.45
CA PRO A 238 -21.02 -8.12 24.80
C PRO A 238 -19.71 -8.92 24.89
N SER A 239 -19.29 -9.60 23.81
CA SER A 239 -18.05 -10.39 23.73
C SER A 239 -17.10 -9.78 22.70
N LEU A 240 -16.60 -10.56 21.72
CA LEU A 240 -15.66 -10.08 20.71
C LEU A 240 -16.35 -9.25 19.61
N ASN A 241 -15.82 -8.06 19.36
CA ASN A 241 -16.20 -7.15 18.28
C ASN A 241 -15.00 -6.99 17.35
N MET A 242 -15.17 -7.32 16.07
CA MET A 242 -14.12 -7.22 15.05
C MET A 242 -14.44 -6.07 14.10
N ILE A 243 -13.70 -4.97 14.19
CA ILE A 243 -13.86 -3.78 13.34
C ILE A 243 -12.91 -3.93 12.13
N ILE A 244 -13.47 -3.97 10.93
CA ILE A 244 -12.72 -4.27 9.69
C ILE A 244 -12.97 -3.24 8.60
N GLY A 245 -11.96 -2.97 7.77
CA GLY A 245 -12.07 -2.05 6.63
C GLY A 245 -10.70 -1.66 6.05
N PRO A 246 -10.65 -1.12 4.82
CA PRO A 246 -9.41 -0.61 4.23
C PRO A 246 -8.73 0.48 5.08
N ASN A 247 -7.45 0.73 4.83
CA ASN A 247 -6.73 1.85 5.45
C ASN A 247 -7.38 3.19 5.07
N GLY A 248 -7.23 4.21 5.92
CA GLY A 248 -7.87 5.53 5.74
C GLY A 248 -9.37 5.60 6.10
N THR A 249 -10.13 4.51 6.05
CA THR A 249 -11.61 4.52 6.21
C THR A 249 -12.16 4.90 7.60
N GLY A 250 -11.31 5.32 8.54
CA GLY A 250 -11.75 5.79 9.86
C GLY A 250 -11.94 4.71 10.93
N LYS A 251 -11.41 3.49 10.75
CA LYS A 251 -11.46 2.40 11.75
C LYS A 251 -11.02 2.88 13.14
N SER A 252 -9.77 3.32 13.25
CA SER A 252 -9.15 3.80 14.48
C SER A 252 -9.75 5.11 14.99
N THR A 253 -10.52 5.85 14.18
CA THR A 253 -11.33 6.98 14.68
C THR A 253 -12.38 6.51 15.71
N LEU A 254 -12.89 5.27 15.62
CA LEU A 254 -13.76 4.69 16.67
C LEU A 254 -12.97 4.38 17.96
N VAL A 255 -11.71 3.99 17.84
CA VAL A 255 -10.78 3.80 18.98
C VAL A 255 -10.49 5.15 19.65
N CYS A 256 -10.18 6.19 18.86
CA CYS A 256 -10.05 7.56 19.33
C CYS A 256 -11.31 8.03 20.09
N ALA A 257 -12.49 7.79 19.52
CA ALA A 257 -13.77 8.14 20.13
C ALA A 257 -13.96 7.50 21.52
N ILE A 258 -13.59 6.21 21.67
CA ILE A 258 -13.64 5.50 22.96
C ILE A 258 -12.80 6.21 24.03
N ALA A 259 -11.52 6.47 23.77
CA ALA A 259 -10.64 7.12 24.75
C ALA A 259 -11.04 8.57 25.05
N ILE A 260 -11.31 9.37 24.00
CA ILE A 260 -11.59 10.81 24.14
C ILE A 260 -12.89 11.06 24.92
N ALA A 261 -13.94 10.26 24.72
CA ALA A 261 -15.20 10.41 25.46
C ALA A 261 -15.07 10.01 26.94
N LEU A 262 -14.27 8.98 27.25
CA LEU A 262 -14.00 8.52 28.62
C LEU A 262 -13.07 9.46 29.42
N GLY A 263 -12.76 10.63 28.87
CA GLY A 263 -12.01 11.69 29.53
C GLY A 263 -10.50 11.62 29.36
N GLN A 264 -9.98 10.82 28.42
CA GLN A 264 -8.54 10.68 28.26
C GLN A 264 -7.86 11.83 27.51
N SER A 265 -6.55 11.92 27.74
CA SER A 265 -5.65 12.81 27.01
C SER A 265 -5.42 12.30 25.59
N PRO A 266 -5.41 13.18 24.57
CA PRO A 266 -4.99 12.84 23.20
C PRO A 266 -3.69 12.04 23.11
N LYS A 267 -2.73 12.29 24.02
CA LYS A 267 -1.44 11.58 24.09
C LYS A 267 -1.55 10.07 24.34
N VAL A 268 -2.66 9.59 24.92
CA VAL A 268 -2.91 8.14 25.13
C VAL A 268 -3.29 7.44 23.81
N VAL A 269 -3.74 8.22 22.82
CA VAL A 269 -4.26 7.74 21.53
C VAL A 269 -3.22 7.87 20.40
N GLY A 270 -2.07 8.52 20.66
CA GLY A 270 -0.96 8.73 19.71
C GLY A 270 -1.23 9.74 18.58
N ARG A 271 -2.47 9.80 18.07
CA ARG A 271 -2.85 10.49 16.83
C ARG A 271 -2.67 12.01 16.82
N ALA A 272 -2.80 12.69 17.96
CA ALA A 272 -2.71 14.16 18.04
C ALA A 272 -2.38 14.62 19.48
N THR A 273 -1.86 15.84 19.60
CA THR A 273 -1.55 16.49 20.89
C THR A 273 -2.75 17.18 21.54
N GLU A 274 -3.65 17.75 20.71
CA GLU A 274 -4.81 18.54 21.14
C GLU A 274 -6.14 17.83 20.92
N VAL A 275 -7.23 18.35 21.52
CA VAL A 275 -8.58 17.79 21.35
C VAL A 275 -9.30 18.42 20.16
N SER A 276 -9.02 19.70 19.87
CA SER A 276 -9.37 20.44 18.65
C SER A 276 -9.21 19.61 17.35
N ALA A 277 -8.11 18.88 17.25
CA ALA A 277 -7.74 18.01 16.11
C ALA A 277 -8.66 16.79 15.92
N TYR A 278 -9.58 16.50 16.85
CA TYR A 278 -10.57 15.43 16.70
C TYR A 278 -11.92 15.90 16.12
N VAL A 279 -12.11 17.22 15.93
CA VAL A 279 -13.24 17.76 15.15
C VAL A 279 -12.99 17.49 13.67
N LYS A 280 -14.04 17.17 12.91
CA LYS A 280 -13.95 16.97 11.44
C LYS A 280 -13.43 18.23 10.75
N GLU A 281 -12.63 18.06 9.71
CA GLU A 281 -12.14 19.17 8.92
C GLU A 281 -13.27 19.89 8.18
N GLY A 282 -13.25 21.23 8.20
CA GLY A 282 -14.36 22.09 7.77
C GLY A 282 -15.39 22.42 8.86
N GLU A 283 -15.38 21.72 10.00
CA GLU A 283 -16.37 21.91 11.08
C GLU A 283 -15.80 22.69 12.28
N GLU A 284 -16.66 23.51 12.90
CA GLU A 284 -16.33 24.30 14.10
C GLU A 284 -16.39 23.48 15.40
N LYS A 285 -17.21 22.42 15.39
CA LYS A 285 -17.63 21.69 16.60
C LYS A 285 -17.93 20.24 16.28
N GLY A 286 -17.55 19.36 17.20
CA GLY A 286 -17.82 17.92 17.14
C GLY A 286 -18.22 17.37 18.50
N TRP A 287 -18.81 16.17 18.54
CA TRP A 287 -19.05 15.48 19.79
C TRP A 287 -19.01 13.96 19.65
N VAL A 288 -18.71 13.31 20.77
CA VAL A 288 -18.71 11.85 20.91
C VAL A 288 -19.52 11.48 22.14
N GLU A 289 -20.31 10.40 22.03
CA GLU A 289 -21.15 9.86 23.08
C GLU A 289 -20.96 8.34 23.21
N ILE A 290 -20.84 7.86 24.45
CA ILE A 290 -20.71 6.44 24.77
C ILE A 290 -21.74 6.07 25.82
N GLU A 291 -22.38 4.93 25.61
CA GLU A 291 -23.32 4.35 26.56
C GLU A 291 -22.70 3.12 27.22
N LEU A 292 -22.45 3.21 28.52
CA LEU A 292 -21.87 2.14 29.34
C LEU A 292 -22.99 1.42 30.11
N LYS A 293 -22.93 0.08 30.14
CA LYS A 293 -23.89 -0.75 30.85
C LYS A 293 -23.85 -0.48 32.36
N GLY A 294 -25.01 -0.15 32.94
CA GLY A 294 -25.16 0.05 34.38
C GLY A 294 -25.10 -1.26 35.20
N ARG A 295 -25.19 -1.13 36.53
CA ARG A 295 -25.48 -2.27 37.43
C ARG A 295 -26.80 -2.96 37.01
N ALA A 296 -26.98 -4.25 37.33
CA ALA A 296 -28.06 -5.09 36.81
C ALA A 296 -29.51 -4.56 36.97
N LYS A 297 -29.78 -3.63 37.89
CA LYS A 297 -31.08 -2.95 38.07
C LYS A 297 -31.03 -1.42 37.87
N GLY A 298 -29.91 -0.88 37.36
CA GLY A 298 -29.71 0.56 37.13
C GLY A 298 -29.83 0.96 35.67
N ARG A 299 -30.02 2.27 35.42
CA ARG A 299 -29.90 2.84 34.06
C ARG A 299 -28.45 2.73 33.55
N ASN A 300 -28.30 2.63 32.22
CA ASN A 300 -27.01 2.81 31.57
C ASN A 300 -26.45 4.22 31.83
N ILE A 301 -25.13 4.35 31.77
CA ILE A 301 -24.41 5.60 31.98
C ILE A 301 -24.00 6.15 30.63
N VAL A 302 -24.58 7.28 30.22
CA VAL A 302 -24.26 7.95 28.96
C VAL A 302 -23.23 9.04 29.24
N ILE A 303 -22.06 8.97 28.62
CA ILE A 303 -21.01 9.99 28.70
C ILE A 303 -20.89 10.65 27.33
N ARG A 304 -21.12 11.95 27.25
CA ARG A 304 -20.89 12.75 26.03
C ARG A 304 -19.79 13.77 26.28
N ARG A 305 -18.84 13.87 25.36
CA ARG A 305 -17.85 14.97 25.29
C ARG A 305 -18.10 15.76 24.01
N SER A 306 -18.33 17.06 24.15
CA SER A 306 -18.40 18.02 23.05
C SER A 306 -17.10 18.82 22.98
N ILE A 307 -16.66 19.12 21.77
CA ILE A 307 -15.37 19.74 21.43
C ILE A 307 -15.63 20.94 20.53
N GLN A 308 -15.01 22.08 20.82
CA GLN A 308 -15.00 23.28 19.98
C GLN A 308 -13.59 23.47 19.42
N ARG A 309 -13.50 23.81 18.12
CA ARG A 309 -12.23 23.85 17.38
C ARG A 309 -11.43 25.14 17.63
N GLU A 310 -12.12 26.27 17.75
CA GLU A 310 -11.51 27.61 17.91
C GLU A 310 -10.70 27.73 19.21
N ASP A 311 -11.34 27.52 20.36
CA ASP A 311 -10.72 27.68 21.69
C ASP A 311 -10.04 26.40 22.23
N ASN A 312 -9.99 25.30 21.44
CA ASN A 312 -9.65 23.94 21.92
C ASN A 312 -10.50 23.51 23.15
N SER A 313 -11.67 24.12 23.32
CA SER A 313 -12.59 23.97 24.45
C SER A 313 -13.28 22.60 24.42
N THR A 314 -13.50 22.00 25.59
CA THR A 314 -14.34 20.79 25.70
C THR A 314 -15.30 20.85 26.89
N THR A 315 -16.50 20.31 26.70
CA THR A 315 -17.53 20.18 27.74
C THR A 315 -18.00 18.73 27.85
N TYR A 316 -18.27 18.28 29.07
CA TYR A 316 -18.78 16.93 29.33
C TYR A 316 -20.24 16.97 29.77
N LYS A 317 -20.98 15.91 29.41
CA LYS A 317 -22.30 15.60 29.95
C LYS A 317 -22.35 14.15 30.42
N LEU A 318 -22.98 13.92 31.56
CA LEU A 318 -23.18 12.60 32.17
C LEU A 318 -24.69 12.40 32.34
N ASN A 319 -25.24 11.38 31.67
CA ASN A 319 -26.68 11.13 31.54
C ASN A 319 -27.50 12.32 30.96
N GLY A 320 -26.84 13.25 30.27
CA GLY A 320 -27.43 14.47 29.69
C GLY A 320 -27.23 15.74 30.53
N GLU A 321 -26.90 15.61 31.81
CA GLU A 321 -26.59 16.72 32.72
C GLU A 321 -25.14 17.20 32.55
N PRO A 322 -24.83 18.50 32.69
CA PRO A 322 -23.45 19.00 32.62
C PRO A 322 -22.55 18.37 33.70
N ALA A 323 -21.34 17.98 33.34
CA ALA A 323 -20.38 17.34 34.24
C ALA A 323 -18.97 17.93 34.09
N THR A 324 -18.16 17.82 35.14
CA THR A 324 -16.71 18.12 35.08
C THR A 324 -15.93 16.90 34.60
N GLU A 325 -14.74 17.10 34.03
CA GLU A 325 -13.85 15.99 33.65
C GLU A 325 -13.52 15.09 34.85
N LYS A 326 -13.34 15.67 36.03
CA LYS A 326 -13.08 14.92 37.27
C LYS A 326 -14.24 13.98 37.61
N ALA A 327 -15.48 14.46 37.54
CA ALA A 327 -16.67 13.63 37.78
C ALA A 327 -16.83 12.51 36.73
N VAL A 328 -16.44 12.76 35.47
CA VAL A 328 -16.40 11.71 34.44
C VAL A 328 -15.32 10.66 34.78
N LYS A 329 -14.09 11.08 35.10
CA LYS A 329 -12.99 10.19 35.48
C LYS A 329 -13.32 9.34 36.72
N GLU A 330 -13.87 9.96 37.77
CA GLU A 330 -14.37 9.26 38.95
C GLU A 330 -15.46 8.23 38.61
N LYS A 331 -16.36 8.57 37.66
CA LYS A 331 -17.39 7.62 37.21
C LYS A 331 -16.83 6.46 36.41
N VAL A 332 -15.88 6.71 35.50
CA VAL A 332 -15.17 5.71 34.70
C VAL A 332 -14.37 4.76 35.60
N GLN A 333 -13.67 5.30 36.60
CA GLN A 333 -13.00 4.52 37.66
C GLN A 333 -14.00 3.69 38.49
N SER A 334 -15.18 4.23 38.83
CA SER A 334 -16.22 3.48 39.57
C SER A 334 -16.82 2.28 38.82
N LEU A 335 -16.50 2.12 37.53
CA LEU A 335 -16.83 0.98 36.67
C LEU A 335 -15.63 0.05 36.43
N ASN A 336 -14.49 0.28 37.08
CA ASN A 336 -13.19 -0.36 36.84
C ASN A 336 -12.67 -0.25 35.39
N ILE A 337 -13.01 0.85 34.70
CA ILE A 337 -12.53 1.13 33.35
C ILE A 337 -11.20 1.89 33.47
N GLN A 338 -10.09 1.22 33.20
CA GLN A 338 -8.75 1.78 33.26
C GLN A 338 -8.19 1.96 31.84
N VAL A 339 -8.45 3.10 31.19
CA VAL A 339 -8.04 3.32 29.79
C VAL A 339 -6.52 3.53 29.65
N ASP A 340 -5.84 4.02 30.70
CA ASP A 340 -4.37 4.15 30.74
C ASP A 340 -3.62 2.83 30.98
N ASN A 341 -4.34 1.77 31.36
CA ASN A 341 -3.77 0.44 31.59
C ASN A 341 -3.50 -0.23 30.23
N LEU A 342 -2.25 -0.63 30.02
CA LEU A 342 -1.75 -1.28 28.80
C LEU A 342 -2.52 -2.58 28.44
N CYS A 343 -3.18 -3.22 29.39
CA CYS A 343 -4.02 -4.41 29.14
C CYS A 343 -5.48 -4.09 28.73
N SER A 344 -5.89 -2.83 28.82
CA SER A 344 -7.22 -2.35 28.41
C SER A 344 -7.22 -1.74 27.01
N PHE A 345 -6.16 -1.04 26.64
CA PHE A 345 -6.14 -0.17 25.47
C PHE A 345 -4.77 -0.26 24.80
N LEU A 346 -4.72 -0.99 23.69
CA LEU A 346 -3.52 -1.24 22.89
C LEU A 346 -3.67 -0.56 21.52
N PRO A 347 -3.33 0.75 21.41
CA PRO A 347 -3.18 1.40 20.11
C PRO A 347 -1.87 0.92 19.45
N GLN A 348 -1.84 1.02 18.12
CA GLN A 348 -0.79 0.52 17.22
C GLN A 348 0.65 0.79 17.72
N ASP A 349 0.97 2.04 18.05
CA ASP A 349 2.34 2.45 18.41
C ASP A 349 2.84 1.82 19.72
N ARG A 350 1.95 1.67 20.71
CA ARG A 350 2.27 1.17 22.07
C ARG A 350 2.68 -0.30 22.08
N VAL A 351 2.28 -1.08 21.08
CA VAL A 351 2.76 -2.47 20.91
C VAL A 351 4.27 -2.46 20.60
N SER A 352 4.75 -1.45 19.87
CA SER A 352 6.18 -1.26 19.59
C SER A 352 6.96 -0.68 20.77
N GLU A 353 6.32 0.14 21.63
CA GLU A 353 6.92 0.62 22.89
C GLU A 353 7.13 -0.53 23.87
N PHE A 354 6.11 -1.39 24.02
CA PHE A 354 6.18 -2.55 24.90
C PHE A 354 7.31 -3.51 24.53
N ALA A 355 7.50 -3.79 23.23
CA ALA A 355 8.59 -4.62 22.72
C ALA A 355 9.99 -3.97 22.84
N LYS A 356 10.12 -2.79 23.46
CA LYS A 356 11.36 -2.08 23.80
C LYS A 356 11.53 -1.84 25.31
N MET A 357 10.58 -2.26 26.15
CA MET A 357 10.68 -2.09 27.60
C MET A 357 11.77 -3.00 28.18
N THR A 358 12.55 -2.49 29.14
CA THR A 358 13.49 -3.31 29.92
C THR A 358 12.71 -4.24 30.88
N SER A 359 13.36 -5.29 31.39
CA SER A 359 12.72 -6.23 32.33
C SER A 359 12.13 -5.53 33.57
N GLN A 360 12.77 -4.46 34.08
CA GLN A 360 12.27 -3.66 35.20
C GLN A 360 11.04 -2.81 34.84
N GLN A 361 11.06 -2.20 33.64
CA GLN A 361 9.91 -1.47 33.12
C GLN A 361 8.72 -2.40 32.89
N LEU A 362 8.99 -3.61 32.38
CA LEU A 362 7.99 -4.66 32.16
C LEU A 362 7.40 -5.18 33.49
N LEU A 363 8.21 -5.33 34.55
CA LEU A 363 7.72 -5.63 35.90
C LEU A 363 6.75 -4.54 36.37
N ARG A 364 7.19 -3.28 36.43
CA ARG A 364 6.35 -2.16 36.89
C ARG A 364 5.11 -1.94 36.04
N ALA A 365 5.17 -2.19 34.73
CA ALA A 365 4.00 -2.19 33.86
C ALA A 365 3.02 -3.32 34.17
N THR A 366 3.54 -4.53 34.46
CA THR A 366 2.75 -5.71 34.83
C THR A 366 2.07 -5.55 36.19
N GLU A 367 2.79 -5.05 37.21
CA GLU A 367 2.23 -4.72 38.53
C GLU A 367 1.10 -3.68 38.43
N ARG A 368 1.28 -2.62 37.63
CA ARG A 368 0.25 -1.59 37.41
C ARG A 368 -0.94 -2.09 36.59
N ALA A 369 -0.74 -3.13 35.75
CA ALA A 369 -1.77 -3.64 34.85
C ALA A 369 -2.63 -4.76 35.46
N VAL A 370 -2.06 -5.59 36.33
CA VAL A 370 -2.68 -6.81 36.88
C VAL A 370 -2.53 -6.92 38.41
N GLY A 371 -1.52 -6.29 39.00
CA GLY A 371 -1.27 -6.32 40.44
C GLY A 371 -2.30 -5.54 41.27
N SER A 372 -2.21 -5.71 42.59
CA SER A 372 -3.00 -4.89 43.51
C SER A 372 -2.46 -3.45 43.55
N VAL A 373 -3.32 -2.47 43.87
CA VAL A 373 -2.90 -1.06 44.02
C VAL A 373 -1.80 -0.91 45.10
N GLN A 374 -1.74 -1.85 46.06
CA GLN A 374 -0.73 -1.89 47.11
C GLN A 374 0.60 -2.50 46.64
N MET A 375 0.60 -3.40 45.65
CA MET A 375 1.80 -4.08 45.14
C MET A 375 2.85 -3.09 44.61
N SER A 376 2.47 -2.20 43.69
CA SER A 376 3.39 -1.17 43.18
C SER A 376 3.88 -0.21 44.28
N ALA A 377 3.05 0.06 45.30
CA ALA A 377 3.43 0.94 46.41
C ALA A 377 4.43 0.27 47.36
N TRP A 378 4.33 -1.04 47.58
CA TRP A 378 5.32 -1.81 48.33
C TRP A 378 6.65 -1.93 47.57
N HIS A 379 6.62 -2.09 46.25
CA HIS A 379 7.82 -2.07 45.41
C HIS A 379 8.56 -0.73 45.51
N ASP A 380 7.85 0.39 45.38
CA ASP A 380 8.43 1.73 45.54
C ASP A 380 9.01 1.95 46.96
N GLN A 381 8.32 1.47 48.01
CA GLN A 381 8.83 1.52 49.40
C GLN A 381 10.06 0.64 49.66
N LEU A 382 10.16 -0.54 49.02
CA LEU A 382 11.31 -1.43 49.16
C LEU A 382 12.59 -0.79 48.60
N ILE A 383 12.47 -0.06 47.48
CA ILE A 383 13.59 0.67 46.86
C ILE A 383 14.02 1.84 47.75
N GLU A 384 13.08 2.66 48.23
CA GLU A 384 13.35 3.79 49.12
C GLU A 384 14.08 3.35 50.39
N ILE A 385 13.56 2.33 51.10
CA ILE A 385 14.14 1.84 52.36
C ILE A 385 15.48 1.12 52.12
N ARG A 386 15.69 0.48 50.97
CA ARG A 386 16.99 -0.14 50.61
C ARG A 386 18.07 0.92 50.37
N GLN A 387 17.71 2.06 49.77
CA GLN A 387 18.64 3.20 49.62
C GLN A 387 18.98 3.84 50.98
N GLU A 388 18.01 3.96 51.90
CA GLU A 388 18.28 4.35 53.30
C GLU A 388 19.24 3.37 53.99
N GLU A 389 19.00 2.06 53.86
CA GLU A 389 19.82 1.00 54.47
C GLU A 389 21.28 1.06 54.01
N MET A 390 21.52 1.14 52.70
CA MET A 390 22.89 1.17 52.15
C MET A 390 23.69 2.39 52.64
N ALA A 391 23.05 3.55 52.78
CA ALA A 391 23.68 4.75 53.33
C ALA A 391 24.06 4.59 54.82
N VAL A 392 23.22 3.91 55.61
CA VAL A 392 23.53 3.59 57.01
C VAL A 392 24.65 2.55 57.11
N GLN A 393 24.63 1.48 56.29
CA GLN A 393 25.69 0.46 56.28
C GLN A 393 27.07 1.06 55.89
N ALA A 394 27.12 1.94 54.90
CA ALA A 394 28.35 2.67 54.55
C ALA A 394 28.90 3.51 55.73
N THR A 395 28.01 4.11 56.52
CA THR A 395 28.36 4.86 57.75
C THR A 395 28.89 3.93 58.85
N ILE A 396 28.32 2.74 59.02
CA ILE A 396 28.80 1.75 60.00
C ILE A 396 30.21 1.27 59.65
N LYS A 397 30.49 1.04 58.35
CA LYS A 397 31.83 0.62 57.88
C LYS A 397 32.91 1.66 58.23
N THR A 398 32.68 2.94 57.92
CA THR A 398 33.67 3.99 58.23
C THR A 398 33.90 4.16 59.72
N LEU A 399 32.85 4.03 60.55
CA LEU A 399 32.99 4.03 62.02
C LEU A 399 33.79 2.82 62.54
N ALA A 400 33.63 1.63 61.95
CA ALA A 400 34.40 0.44 62.33
C ALA A 400 35.90 0.58 62.04
N GLU A 401 36.26 1.05 60.84
CA GLU A 401 37.65 1.36 60.47
C GLU A 401 38.27 2.40 61.41
N ASP A 402 37.48 3.35 61.90
CA ASP A 402 37.93 4.40 62.81
C ASP A 402 38.03 3.97 64.29
N ILE A 403 37.36 2.89 64.68
CA ILE A 403 37.50 2.27 66.02
C ILE A 403 38.79 1.45 66.08
N ASP A 404 39.08 0.64 65.05
CA ASP A 404 40.30 -0.17 64.96
C ASP A 404 41.58 0.69 65.09
N LYS A 405 41.64 1.81 64.34
CA LYS A 405 42.72 2.82 64.43
C LYS A 405 42.93 3.41 65.84
N LEU A 406 41.92 3.38 66.71
CA LEU A 406 41.99 3.84 68.11
C LEU A 406 42.32 2.70 69.08
N GLN A 407 41.77 1.50 68.86
CA GLN A 407 42.07 0.32 69.66
C GLN A 407 43.56 -0.08 69.51
N GLN A 408 44.11 -0.05 68.29
CA GLN A 408 45.53 -0.30 68.03
C GLN A 408 46.47 0.67 68.79
N ARG A 409 46.06 1.94 68.94
CA ARG A 409 46.80 2.93 69.74
C ARG A 409 46.71 2.66 71.24
N THR A 410 45.50 2.34 71.71
CA THR A 410 45.24 2.04 73.14
C THR A 410 46.04 0.82 73.61
N ALA A 411 46.18 -0.20 72.76
CA ALA A 411 46.96 -1.41 73.04
C ALA A 411 48.48 -1.15 73.21
N ALA A 412 49.01 -0.07 72.64
CA ALA A 412 50.43 0.27 72.75
C ALA A 412 50.82 0.81 74.14
N THR A 413 49.92 1.51 74.83
CA THR A 413 50.21 2.23 76.09
C THR A 413 49.98 1.40 77.36
N GLN A 414 49.24 0.29 77.29
CA GLN A 414 48.96 -0.58 78.44
C GLN A 414 50.23 -1.09 79.16
N ARG A 415 51.26 -1.45 78.39
CA ARG A 415 52.43 -2.23 78.85
C ARG A 415 53.36 -1.54 79.87
N ASP A 416 53.20 -0.23 80.08
CA ASP A 416 54.04 0.54 80.99
C ASP A 416 53.40 0.78 82.37
N VAL A 417 52.08 0.60 82.50
CA VAL A 417 51.35 0.77 83.77
C VAL A 417 51.57 -0.43 84.70
N ASP A 418 51.58 -1.64 84.15
CA ASP A 418 51.57 -2.89 84.93
C ASP A 418 52.87 -3.13 85.72
N ARG A 419 53.98 -2.47 85.34
CA ARG A 419 55.32 -2.64 85.94
C ARG A 419 55.52 -1.93 87.29
N TYR A 420 54.61 -1.05 87.70
CA TYR A 420 54.81 -0.18 88.87
C TYR A 420 54.52 -0.87 90.21
N ASN A 421 53.47 -1.70 90.27
CA ASN A 421 52.89 -2.21 91.53
C ASN A 421 53.63 -3.42 92.12
N GLU A 422 54.57 -4.01 91.40
CA GLU A 422 55.08 -5.37 91.66
C GLU A 422 56.27 -5.42 92.64
N ARG A 423 56.93 -4.29 92.88
CA ARG A 423 58.28 -4.26 93.49
C ARG A 423 58.32 -4.43 95.02
N GLU A 424 57.31 -3.96 95.73
CA GLU A 424 57.42 -3.66 97.17
C GLU A 424 57.23 -4.90 98.08
N VAL A 425 56.41 -5.86 97.66
CA VAL A 425 56.00 -7.02 98.49
C VAL A 425 57.14 -8.02 98.72
N LEU A 426 58.07 -8.12 97.78
CA LEU A 426 58.93 -9.29 97.59
C LEU A 426 60.11 -9.39 98.59
N GLN A 427 60.58 -8.29 99.17
CA GLN A 427 61.88 -8.28 99.88
C GLN A 427 61.93 -9.02 101.24
N ASN A 428 60.79 -9.29 101.89
CA ASN A 428 60.78 -9.72 103.30
C ASN A 428 60.69 -11.24 103.54
N GLU A 429 60.23 -12.04 102.57
CA GLU A 429 59.95 -13.48 102.78
C GLU A 429 61.17 -14.38 102.56
N ILE A 430 62.04 -13.99 101.62
CA ILE A 430 63.28 -14.66 101.17
C ILE A 430 64.08 -15.29 102.33
N LYS A 431 64.19 -14.59 103.46
CA LYS A 431 65.18 -14.85 104.52
C LYS A 431 64.82 -15.97 105.51
N LYS A 432 63.72 -16.69 105.29
CA LYS A 432 63.24 -17.76 106.19
C LYS A 432 63.16 -19.15 105.56
N LEU A 433 63.35 -19.23 104.25
CA LEU A 433 63.04 -20.41 103.45
C LEU A 433 64.28 -21.29 103.20
N GLU A 434 65.46 -20.67 103.21
CA GLU A 434 66.78 -21.24 102.84
C GLU A 434 67.16 -22.52 103.59
N MET A 435 66.69 -22.72 104.84
CA MET A 435 67.02 -23.92 105.63
C MET A 435 66.01 -25.09 105.50
N LYS A 436 64.78 -24.87 104.99
CA LYS A 436 63.78 -25.96 104.88
C LYS A 436 63.96 -26.80 103.60
N ILE A 437 64.55 -26.20 102.56
CA ILE A 437 64.74 -26.77 101.22
C ILE A 437 65.46 -28.13 101.24
N ALA A 438 66.61 -28.23 101.93
CA ALA A 438 67.54 -29.36 101.76
C ALA A 438 66.97 -30.74 102.15
N HIS A 439 66.07 -30.80 103.13
CA HIS A 439 65.38 -32.03 103.54
C HIS A 439 64.16 -32.34 102.65
N GLN A 440 63.45 -31.29 102.27
CA GLN A 440 62.19 -31.35 101.54
C GLN A 440 62.44 -31.87 100.09
N ARG A 441 63.54 -31.41 99.44
CA ARG A 441 64.01 -31.86 98.10
C ARG A 441 64.11 -33.39 97.95
N PHE A 442 64.51 -34.12 98.99
CA PHE A 442 64.63 -35.57 98.92
C PHE A 442 63.27 -36.28 98.90
N ILE A 443 62.25 -35.70 99.52
CA ILE A 443 60.89 -36.25 99.58
C ILE A 443 60.16 -35.98 98.26
N GLU A 444 60.23 -34.76 97.70
CA GLU A 444 59.60 -34.50 96.39
C GLU A 444 60.19 -35.33 95.28
N ARG A 445 61.51 -35.36 95.09
CA ARG A 445 62.11 -36.04 93.93
C ARG A 445 61.79 -37.54 93.91
N ARG A 446 61.50 -38.15 95.06
CA ARG A 446 60.94 -39.50 95.18
C ARG A 446 59.50 -39.60 94.68
N ASP A 447 58.64 -38.64 95.03
CA ASP A 447 57.21 -38.66 94.72
C ASP A 447 56.91 -38.14 93.30
N GLU A 448 57.68 -37.16 92.81
CA GLU A 448 57.78 -36.79 91.40
C GLU A 448 58.09 -37.99 90.51
N PHE A 449 59.06 -38.84 90.91
CA PHE A 449 59.39 -40.07 90.17
C PHE A 449 58.19 -41.05 90.10
N VAL A 450 57.35 -41.12 91.14
CA VAL A 450 56.12 -41.92 91.13
C VAL A 450 55.06 -41.30 90.22
N VAL A 451 54.86 -39.98 90.30
CA VAL A 451 53.93 -39.25 89.43
C VAL A 451 54.34 -39.36 87.95
N ALA A 452 55.61 -39.20 87.63
CA ALA A 452 56.14 -39.34 86.27
C ALA A 452 56.01 -40.77 85.73
N ARG A 453 56.15 -41.80 86.58
CA ARG A 453 55.86 -43.19 86.21
C ARG A 453 54.39 -43.36 85.81
N ASP A 454 53.48 -42.86 86.62
CA ASP A 454 52.05 -43.10 86.44
C ASP A 454 51.48 -42.26 85.28
N GLN A 455 51.98 -41.04 85.08
CA GLN A 455 51.72 -40.24 83.87
C GLN A 455 52.24 -40.92 82.60
N LYS A 456 53.45 -41.50 82.63
CA LYS A 456 54.01 -42.25 81.50
C LYS A 456 53.16 -43.48 81.14
N GLU A 457 52.66 -44.22 82.13
CA GLU A 457 51.77 -45.36 81.86
C GLU A 457 50.38 -44.95 81.38
N ALA A 458 49.83 -43.84 81.89
CA ALA A 458 48.58 -43.25 81.40
C ALA A 458 48.67 -42.73 79.96
N LYS A 459 49.73 -41.98 79.61
CA LYS A 459 49.95 -41.52 78.23
C LYS A 459 50.23 -42.68 77.27
N LYS A 460 50.92 -43.73 77.73
CA LYS A 460 51.12 -44.97 76.95
C LYS A 460 49.80 -45.70 76.66
N THR A 461 48.86 -45.72 77.60
CA THR A 461 47.55 -46.36 77.38
C THR A 461 46.71 -45.55 76.38
N ALA A 462 46.70 -44.22 76.47
CA ALA A 462 46.03 -43.36 75.49
C ALA A 462 46.52 -43.59 74.04
N VAL A 463 47.84 -43.71 73.82
CA VAL A 463 48.39 -44.05 72.48
C VAL A 463 47.88 -45.40 71.98
N VAL A 464 47.78 -46.41 72.85
CA VAL A 464 47.30 -47.76 72.50
C VAL A 464 45.79 -47.77 72.22
N GLU A 465 45.02 -46.92 72.88
CA GLU A 465 43.58 -46.76 72.61
C GLU A 465 43.33 -46.08 71.26
N ILE A 466 44.03 -44.98 70.94
CA ILE A 466 43.93 -44.31 69.64
C ILE A 466 44.31 -45.25 68.49
N LEU A 467 45.42 -46.00 68.61
CA LEU A 467 45.84 -47.00 67.61
C LEU A 467 44.77 -48.07 67.34
N ARG A 468 43.98 -48.43 68.36
CA ARG A 468 42.92 -49.44 68.28
C ARG A 468 41.65 -48.92 67.60
N GLU A 469 41.40 -47.62 67.63
CA GLU A 469 40.31 -46.98 66.87
C GLU A 469 40.69 -46.71 65.40
N LEU A 470 42.00 -46.59 65.12
CA LEU A 470 42.55 -46.30 63.79
C LEU A 470 42.49 -47.51 62.84
N GLU A 471 42.76 -48.71 63.37
CA GLU A 471 42.77 -49.98 62.62
C GLU A 471 41.44 -50.25 61.85
N PRO A 472 40.24 -50.23 62.45
CA PRO A 472 38.98 -50.47 61.72
C PRO A 472 38.60 -49.36 60.72
N LEU A 473 39.03 -48.12 60.93
CA LEU A 473 38.79 -47.01 59.99
C LEU A 473 39.62 -47.16 58.70
N GLN A 474 40.77 -47.84 58.78
CA GLN A 474 41.60 -48.13 57.63
C GLN A 474 40.97 -49.22 56.75
N ASP A 475 40.43 -50.29 57.36
CA ASP A 475 39.62 -51.31 56.66
C ASP A 475 38.37 -50.69 56.00
N GLU A 476 37.67 -49.77 56.67
CA GLU A 476 36.52 -49.05 56.10
C GLU A 476 36.92 -48.20 54.88
N CYS A 477 38.07 -47.54 54.92
CA CYS A 477 38.59 -46.77 53.79
C CYS A 477 38.87 -47.65 52.55
N ASP A 478 39.52 -48.80 52.71
CA ASP A 478 39.82 -49.70 51.60
C ASP A 478 38.54 -50.35 51.02
N GLY A 479 37.58 -50.71 51.88
CA GLY A 479 36.26 -51.19 51.48
C GLY A 479 35.45 -50.17 50.67
N LEU A 480 35.45 -48.90 51.09
CA LEU A 480 34.80 -47.80 50.36
C LEU A 480 35.52 -47.49 49.04
N GLN A 481 36.85 -47.62 48.99
CA GLN A 481 37.62 -47.38 47.77
C GLN A 481 37.36 -48.44 46.69
N HIS A 482 37.18 -49.72 47.08
CA HIS A 482 36.74 -50.76 46.14
C HIS A 482 35.33 -50.47 45.57
N GLN A 483 34.38 -50.09 46.43
CA GLN A 483 33.00 -49.76 45.99
C GLN A 483 32.95 -48.54 45.04
N LEU A 484 33.83 -47.55 45.26
CA LEU A 484 34.03 -46.42 44.35
C LEU A 484 34.53 -46.88 42.96
N GLU A 485 35.51 -47.78 42.90
CA GLU A 485 36.01 -48.31 41.61
C GLU A 485 34.95 -49.11 40.85
N GLU A 486 34.18 -49.95 41.53
CA GLU A 486 33.07 -50.70 40.92
C GLU A 486 32.00 -49.75 40.34
N ALA A 487 31.63 -48.70 41.09
CA ALA A 487 30.68 -47.69 40.64
C ALA A 487 31.19 -46.95 39.39
N GLN A 488 32.46 -46.52 39.38
CA GLN A 488 33.08 -45.88 38.20
C GLN A 488 33.15 -46.82 36.99
N GLN A 489 33.40 -48.12 37.19
CA GLN A 489 33.34 -49.12 36.12
C GLN A 489 31.90 -49.34 35.61
N ALA A 490 30.87 -49.19 36.46
CA ALA A 490 29.48 -49.23 36.02
C ALA A 490 29.14 -47.99 35.17
N VAL A 491 29.52 -46.78 35.60
CA VAL A 491 29.35 -45.53 34.83
C VAL A 491 29.94 -45.66 33.42
N LYS A 492 31.17 -46.18 33.31
CA LYS A 492 31.84 -46.42 32.01
C LYS A 492 31.05 -47.40 31.12
N ARG A 493 30.54 -48.50 31.69
CA ARG A 493 29.78 -49.54 30.96
C ARG A 493 28.40 -49.07 30.49
N VAL A 494 27.69 -48.24 31.25
CA VAL A 494 26.38 -47.73 30.81
C VAL A 494 26.53 -46.56 29.82
N ASN A 495 27.54 -45.69 29.99
CA ASN A 495 27.76 -44.56 29.07
C ASN A 495 28.14 -45.00 27.64
N SER A 496 28.78 -46.16 27.42
CA SER A 496 28.97 -46.70 26.06
C SER A 496 27.63 -47.13 25.43
N SER A 497 26.80 -47.90 26.15
CA SER A 497 25.46 -48.28 25.67
C SER A 497 24.56 -47.07 25.42
N LYS A 498 24.72 -45.98 26.17
CA LYS A 498 24.03 -44.71 25.95
C LYS A 498 24.43 -44.08 24.61
N ARG A 499 25.74 -44.01 24.30
CA ARG A 499 26.25 -43.50 23.01
C ARG A 499 25.71 -44.27 21.81
N ASP A 500 25.69 -45.60 21.88
CA ASP A 500 25.14 -46.48 20.84
C ASP A 500 23.65 -46.24 20.57
N LEU A 501 22.88 -45.91 21.62
CA LEU A 501 21.46 -45.60 21.52
C LEU A 501 21.25 -44.18 20.95
N THR A 502 22.06 -43.20 21.33
CA THR A 502 22.02 -41.84 20.75
C THR A 502 22.31 -41.87 19.24
N ALA A 503 23.32 -42.63 18.79
CA ALA A 503 23.63 -42.77 17.37
C ALA A 503 22.45 -43.39 16.58
N LYS A 504 21.78 -44.40 17.15
CA LYS A 504 20.58 -45.01 16.55
C LYS A 504 19.38 -44.04 16.53
N LEU A 505 19.27 -43.15 17.53
CA LEU A 505 18.21 -42.15 17.61
C LEU A 505 18.36 -41.07 16.51
N GLU A 506 19.58 -40.56 16.29
CA GLU A 506 19.84 -39.59 15.20
C GLU A 506 19.66 -40.22 13.81
N ASN A 507 20.05 -41.48 13.60
CA ASN A 507 19.73 -42.19 12.35
C ASN A 507 18.22 -42.34 12.11
N ALA A 508 17.45 -42.68 13.14
CA ALA A 508 15.98 -42.75 13.02
C ALA A 508 15.35 -41.36 12.76
N LYS A 509 15.94 -40.29 13.30
CA LYS A 509 15.52 -38.90 13.10
C LYS A 509 15.81 -38.39 11.68
N THR A 510 16.98 -38.72 11.11
CA THR A 510 17.30 -38.37 9.71
C THR A 510 16.43 -39.17 8.73
N GLU A 511 16.22 -40.47 8.95
CA GLU A 511 15.26 -41.27 8.18
C GLU A 511 13.84 -40.68 8.24
N TYR A 512 13.36 -40.29 9.43
CA TYR A 512 12.06 -39.63 9.59
C TYR A 512 11.97 -38.34 8.77
N GLY A 513 12.99 -37.47 8.84
CA GLY A 513 13.06 -36.22 8.07
C GLY A 513 13.02 -36.45 6.55
N THR A 514 13.71 -37.47 6.03
CA THR A 514 13.63 -37.81 4.59
C THR A 514 12.25 -38.33 4.17
N CYS A 515 11.50 -38.95 5.08
CA CYS A 515 10.12 -39.36 4.82
C CYS A 515 9.13 -38.18 4.95
N GLU A 516 9.47 -37.15 5.72
CA GLU A 516 8.70 -35.93 5.86
C GLU A 516 8.76 -35.10 4.58
N THR A 517 9.96 -34.81 4.06
CA THR A 517 10.12 -34.08 2.79
C THR A 517 9.50 -34.81 1.61
N GLN A 518 9.69 -36.13 1.50
CA GLN A 518 9.02 -36.97 0.50
C GLN A 518 7.48 -36.96 0.64
N GLY A 519 6.95 -36.72 1.85
CA GLY A 519 5.52 -36.57 2.09
C GLY A 519 4.98 -35.24 1.57
N ASP A 520 5.69 -34.15 1.89
CA ASP A 520 5.32 -32.81 1.47
C ASP A 520 5.44 -32.63 -0.06
N ASP A 521 6.46 -33.19 -0.69
CA ASP A 521 6.59 -33.19 -2.16
C ASP A 521 5.41 -33.89 -2.85
N LEU A 522 5.01 -35.07 -2.37
CA LEU A 522 3.85 -35.80 -2.90
C LEU A 522 2.54 -35.03 -2.65
N GLN A 523 2.42 -34.35 -1.51
CA GLN A 523 1.26 -33.52 -1.17
C GLN A 523 1.20 -32.23 -2.01
N ASN A 524 2.35 -31.63 -2.34
CA ASN A 524 2.48 -30.51 -3.26
C ASN A 524 2.10 -30.91 -4.70
N GLN A 525 2.57 -32.07 -5.16
CA GLN A 525 2.15 -32.65 -6.45
C GLN A 525 0.63 -32.89 -6.46
N PHE A 526 0.08 -33.54 -5.43
CA PHE A 526 -1.36 -33.81 -5.27
C PHE A 526 -2.21 -32.53 -5.34
N THR A 527 -1.85 -31.49 -4.57
CA THR A 527 -2.60 -30.22 -4.57
C THR A 527 -2.46 -29.46 -5.88
N SER A 528 -1.33 -29.58 -6.60
CA SER A 528 -1.16 -28.98 -7.93
C SER A 528 -2.10 -29.61 -8.97
N ILE A 529 -2.27 -30.93 -8.94
CA ILE A 529 -3.18 -31.66 -9.83
C ILE A 529 -4.64 -31.32 -9.48
N ARG A 530 -4.99 -31.29 -8.18
CA ARG A 530 -6.34 -30.91 -7.72
C ARG A 530 -6.72 -29.48 -8.13
N LYS A 531 -5.78 -28.53 -8.13
CA LYS A 531 -6.00 -27.16 -8.65
C LYS A 531 -6.29 -27.15 -10.15
N ARG A 532 -5.52 -27.90 -10.96
CA ARG A 532 -5.77 -28.04 -12.40
C ARG A 532 -7.15 -28.64 -12.67
N GLU A 533 -7.55 -29.64 -11.89
CA GLU A 533 -8.85 -30.27 -12.02
C GLU A 533 -10.01 -29.32 -11.70
N GLN A 534 -9.91 -28.54 -10.61
CA GLN A 534 -10.91 -27.49 -10.30
C GLN A 534 -11.00 -26.43 -11.41
N GLN A 535 -9.87 -25.99 -11.98
CA GLN A 535 -9.86 -25.09 -13.13
C GLN A 535 -10.57 -25.72 -14.33
N ARG A 536 -10.23 -26.96 -14.69
CA ARG A 536 -10.85 -27.71 -15.80
C ARG A 536 -12.36 -27.87 -15.62
N GLN A 537 -12.84 -28.21 -14.42
CA GLN A 537 -14.27 -28.30 -14.10
C GLN A 537 -14.99 -26.94 -14.26
N SER A 538 -14.40 -25.84 -13.78
CA SER A 538 -14.97 -24.50 -13.96
C SER A 538 -15.05 -24.06 -15.43
N GLN A 539 -14.06 -24.44 -16.24
CA GLN A 539 -14.06 -24.19 -17.69
C GLN A 539 -15.15 -25.02 -18.39
N LEU A 540 -15.29 -26.31 -18.07
CA LEU A 540 -16.36 -27.17 -18.59
C LEU A 540 -17.74 -26.61 -18.27
N ALA A 541 -18.02 -26.26 -17.01
CA ALA A 541 -19.31 -25.70 -16.60
C ALA A 541 -19.63 -24.37 -17.33
N THR A 542 -18.62 -23.52 -17.53
CA THR A 542 -18.76 -22.24 -18.25
C THR A 542 -19.02 -22.46 -19.74
N LEU A 543 -18.30 -23.38 -20.39
CA LEU A 543 -18.51 -23.74 -21.79
C LEU A 543 -19.88 -24.39 -22.01
N GLN A 544 -20.28 -25.36 -21.18
CA GLN A 544 -21.59 -26.00 -21.24
C GLN A 544 -22.72 -24.98 -21.13
N LYS A 545 -22.66 -24.07 -20.15
CA LYS A 545 -23.65 -23.01 -19.98
C LYS A 545 -23.70 -22.07 -21.20
N THR A 546 -22.55 -21.73 -21.77
CA THR A 546 -22.45 -20.88 -22.97
C THR A 546 -23.06 -21.55 -24.20
N ILE A 547 -22.75 -22.82 -24.44
CA ILE A 547 -23.33 -23.63 -25.53
C ILE A 547 -24.86 -23.76 -25.36
N THR A 548 -25.33 -23.97 -24.13
CA THR A 548 -26.77 -24.10 -23.83
C THR A 548 -27.54 -22.81 -24.19
N VAL A 549 -26.99 -21.64 -23.87
CA VAL A 549 -27.59 -20.34 -24.27
C VAL A 549 -27.54 -20.16 -25.78
N MET A 550 -26.38 -20.37 -26.42
CA MET A 550 -26.23 -20.20 -27.87
C MET A 550 -27.16 -21.11 -28.68
N ARG A 551 -27.39 -22.36 -28.25
CA ARG A 551 -28.38 -23.27 -28.85
C ARG A 551 -29.82 -22.78 -28.65
N ALA A 552 -30.17 -22.26 -27.46
CA ALA A 552 -31.51 -21.75 -27.18
C ALA A 552 -31.85 -20.50 -28.02
N ASP A 553 -30.88 -19.61 -28.25
CA ASP A 553 -31.05 -18.43 -29.11
C ASP A 553 -31.08 -18.82 -30.60
N ALA A 554 -30.26 -19.78 -31.02
CA ALA A 554 -30.30 -20.31 -32.39
C ALA A 554 -31.66 -20.95 -32.74
N GLU A 555 -32.23 -21.79 -31.87
CA GLU A 555 -33.55 -22.41 -32.12
C GLU A 555 -34.69 -21.38 -32.15
N ARG A 556 -34.62 -20.32 -31.32
CA ARG A 556 -35.57 -19.19 -31.37
C ARG A 556 -35.53 -18.48 -32.72
N GLN A 557 -34.34 -18.27 -33.28
CA GLN A 557 -34.19 -17.71 -34.63
C GLN A 557 -34.65 -18.71 -35.71
N LYS A 558 -34.30 -20.00 -35.59
CA LYS A 558 -34.69 -21.07 -36.52
C LYS A 558 -36.22 -21.10 -36.71
N VAL A 559 -36.99 -21.17 -35.63
CA VAL A 559 -38.47 -21.22 -35.67
C VAL A 559 -39.05 -19.97 -36.36
N ARG A 560 -38.51 -18.78 -36.07
CA ARG A 560 -38.96 -17.53 -36.70
C ARG A 560 -38.66 -17.48 -38.20
N LEU A 561 -37.49 -17.95 -38.62
CA LEU A 561 -37.09 -17.96 -40.03
C LEU A 561 -37.81 -19.05 -40.86
N ILE A 562 -38.15 -20.19 -40.24
CA ILE A 562 -39.06 -21.20 -40.82
C ILE A 562 -40.45 -20.60 -41.03
N THR A 563 -40.97 -19.86 -40.04
CA THR A 563 -42.29 -19.21 -40.13
C THR A 563 -42.38 -18.21 -41.30
N LEU A 564 -41.27 -17.55 -41.66
CA LEU A 564 -41.15 -16.65 -42.81
C LEU A 564 -40.90 -17.37 -44.16
N GLY A 565 -40.62 -18.67 -44.15
CA GLY A 565 -40.24 -19.45 -45.33
C GLY A 565 -38.80 -19.23 -45.82
N LEU A 566 -37.93 -18.66 -44.99
CA LEU A 566 -36.50 -18.47 -45.29
C LEU A 566 -35.67 -19.73 -44.98
N LEU A 567 -36.18 -20.63 -44.14
CA LEU A 567 -35.55 -21.87 -43.71
C LEU A 567 -36.54 -23.03 -43.83
N THR A 568 -36.05 -24.21 -44.23
CA THR A 568 -36.81 -25.47 -44.15
C THR A 568 -36.85 -25.98 -42.70
N GLU A 569 -37.73 -26.94 -42.41
CA GLU A 569 -37.81 -27.58 -41.09
C GLU A 569 -36.48 -28.27 -40.70
N ASP A 570 -35.78 -28.83 -41.69
CA ASP A 570 -34.41 -29.38 -41.59
C ASP A 570 -33.33 -28.32 -41.31
N GLY A 571 -33.65 -27.03 -41.41
CA GLY A 571 -32.72 -25.94 -41.16
C GLY A 571 -31.80 -25.58 -42.35
N GLN A 572 -32.21 -25.86 -43.59
CA GLN A 572 -31.54 -25.39 -44.80
C GLN A 572 -32.19 -24.11 -45.35
N ALA A 573 -31.38 -23.18 -45.87
CA ALA A 573 -31.90 -21.94 -46.45
C ALA A 573 -32.77 -22.25 -47.68
N SER A 574 -34.01 -21.75 -47.69
CA SER A 574 -34.95 -21.99 -48.78
C SER A 574 -34.51 -21.28 -50.05
N GLN A 575 -34.40 -22.03 -51.15
CA GLN A 575 -34.02 -21.49 -52.47
C GLN A 575 -35.24 -21.19 -53.36
N ASP A 576 -36.45 -21.58 -52.94
CA ASP A 576 -37.68 -21.43 -53.73
C ASP A 576 -38.45 -20.16 -53.33
N PRO A 577 -38.60 -19.15 -54.21
CA PRO A 577 -39.36 -17.93 -53.92
C PRO A 577 -40.87 -18.12 -53.70
N SER A 578 -41.42 -19.31 -53.98
CA SER A 578 -42.81 -19.68 -53.65
C SER A 578 -42.98 -20.18 -52.21
N ALA A 579 -41.90 -20.57 -51.54
CA ALA A 579 -41.92 -21.04 -50.16
C ALA A 579 -42.04 -19.92 -49.11
N TYR A 580 -41.83 -18.66 -49.51
CA TYR A 580 -41.95 -17.47 -48.66
C TYR A 580 -43.36 -17.31 -48.11
N ARG A 581 -43.49 -16.92 -46.83
CA ARG A 581 -44.78 -16.84 -46.11
C ARG A 581 -44.93 -15.51 -45.35
N GLY A 582 -46.19 -15.14 -45.09
CA GLY A 582 -46.55 -13.99 -44.26
C GLY A 582 -45.97 -12.66 -44.77
N GLU A 583 -45.30 -11.93 -43.87
CA GLU A 583 -44.72 -10.60 -44.11
C GLU A 583 -43.78 -10.58 -45.33
N LEU A 584 -42.89 -11.57 -45.47
CA LEU A 584 -41.92 -11.59 -46.56
C LEU A 584 -42.57 -11.89 -47.92
N ALA A 585 -43.63 -12.71 -47.95
CA ALA A 585 -44.45 -12.90 -49.14
C ALA A 585 -45.16 -11.60 -49.55
N SER A 586 -45.70 -10.84 -48.58
CA SER A 586 -46.34 -9.54 -48.81
C SER A 586 -45.36 -8.47 -49.34
N ILE A 587 -44.13 -8.45 -48.84
CA ILE A 587 -43.05 -7.57 -49.34
C ILE A 587 -42.66 -7.97 -50.77
N MET A 588 -42.57 -9.28 -51.08
CA MET A 588 -42.23 -9.76 -52.42
C MET A 588 -43.35 -9.55 -53.44
N GLY A 589 -44.62 -9.62 -53.02
CA GLY A 589 -45.78 -9.28 -53.85
C GLY A 589 -45.83 -7.80 -54.19
N THR A 590 -45.81 -6.93 -53.18
CA THR A 590 -45.81 -5.47 -53.38
C THR A 590 -44.59 -4.97 -54.16
N LEU A 591 -43.41 -5.58 -54.00
CA LEU A 591 -42.24 -5.29 -54.84
C LEU A 591 -42.46 -5.61 -56.33
N ARG A 592 -43.26 -6.62 -56.69
CA ARG A 592 -43.63 -6.90 -58.09
C ARG A 592 -44.58 -5.83 -58.61
N GLU A 593 -45.69 -5.58 -57.92
CA GLU A 593 -46.66 -4.55 -58.28
C GLU A 593 -46.01 -3.17 -58.51
N LYS A 594 -45.06 -2.77 -57.64
CA LYS A 594 -44.32 -1.51 -57.77
C LYS A 594 -43.34 -1.52 -58.96
N ASN A 595 -42.77 -2.66 -59.34
CA ASN A 595 -41.99 -2.79 -60.58
C ASN A 595 -42.90 -2.67 -61.82
N ASP A 596 -44.08 -3.30 -61.80
CA ASP A 596 -45.02 -3.33 -62.92
C ASP A 596 -45.69 -1.95 -63.13
N ILE A 597 -45.79 -1.14 -62.08
CA ILE A 597 -46.12 0.29 -62.15
C ILE A 597 -44.94 1.09 -62.73
N LEU A 598 -43.71 0.85 -62.29
CA LEU A 598 -42.51 1.55 -62.80
C LEU A 598 -42.17 1.20 -64.26
N HIS A 599 -42.58 0.04 -64.78
CA HIS A 599 -42.45 -0.28 -66.20
C HIS A 599 -43.44 0.53 -67.04
N ARG A 600 -44.73 0.53 -66.69
CA ARG A 600 -45.75 1.33 -67.40
C ARG A 600 -45.46 2.83 -67.35
N LEU A 601 -45.04 3.35 -66.20
CA LEU A 601 -44.61 4.76 -66.07
C LEU A 601 -43.33 5.10 -66.86
N ARG A 602 -42.57 4.11 -67.37
CA ARG A 602 -41.46 4.35 -68.31
C ARG A 602 -41.94 4.32 -69.75
N GLU A 603 -42.79 3.35 -70.11
CA GLU A 603 -43.42 3.27 -71.43
C GLU A 603 -44.19 4.58 -71.73
N GLU A 604 -45.03 5.03 -70.79
CA GLU A 604 -45.73 6.33 -70.87
C GLU A 604 -44.79 7.55 -70.93
N LEU A 605 -43.59 7.46 -70.33
CA LEU A 605 -42.58 8.52 -70.34
C LEU A 605 -41.83 8.58 -71.67
N GLU A 606 -41.47 7.42 -72.23
CA GLU A 606 -40.79 7.27 -73.50
C GLU A 606 -41.72 7.70 -74.66
N ASP A 607 -43.01 7.33 -74.61
CA ASP A 607 -44.04 7.85 -75.53
C ASP A 607 -44.17 9.38 -75.45
N CYS A 608 -44.27 9.96 -74.26
CA CYS A 608 -44.32 11.42 -74.07
C CYS A 608 -43.04 12.15 -74.52
N GLN A 609 -41.89 11.47 -74.56
CA GLN A 609 -40.63 12.02 -75.06
C GLN A 609 -40.54 11.90 -76.59
N ALA A 610 -41.04 10.80 -77.17
CA ALA A 610 -41.20 10.66 -78.61
C ALA A 610 -42.17 11.70 -79.19
N GLU A 611 -43.34 11.92 -78.56
CA GLU A 611 -44.25 13.03 -78.89
C GLU A 611 -43.50 14.37 -78.92
N GLN A 612 -42.85 14.75 -77.81
CA GLN A 612 -42.12 16.02 -77.70
C GLN A 612 -41.02 16.16 -78.77
N GLN A 613 -40.32 15.08 -79.13
CA GLN A 613 -39.28 15.11 -80.14
C GLN A 613 -39.87 15.32 -81.55
N THR A 614 -40.98 14.66 -81.91
CA THR A 614 -41.66 14.91 -83.19
C THR A 614 -42.19 16.35 -83.29
N PHE A 615 -42.81 16.89 -82.23
CA PHE A 615 -43.24 18.28 -82.20
C PHE A 615 -42.07 19.27 -82.29
N PHE A 616 -40.91 18.94 -81.69
CA PHE A 616 -39.71 19.76 -81.78
C PHE A 616 -39.15 19.83 -83.20
N ASP A 617 -39.06 18.69 -83.89
CA ASP A 617 -38.54 18.59 -85.26
C ASP A 617 -39.50 19.22 -86.29
N GLU A 618 -40.83 19.01 -86.19
CA GLU A 618 -41.81 19.76 -87.00
C GLU A 618 -41.68 21.28 -86.76
N SER A 619 -41.65 21.69 -85.49
CA SER A 619 -41.47 23.10 -85.12
C SER A 619 -40.13 23.66 -85.59
N LYS A 620 -39.09 22.83 -85.73
CA LYS A 620 -37.78 23.24 -86.25
C LYS A 620 -37.84 23.47 -87.75
N VAL A 621 -38.39 22.53 -88.53
CA VAL A 621 -38.55 22.70 -89.99
C VAL A 621 -39.37 23.96 -90.32
N ILE A 622 -40.45 24.22 -89.57
CA ILE A 622 -41.27 25.44 -89.73
C ILE A 622 -40.49 26.71 -89.30
N ARG A 623 -39.67 26.65 -88.23
CA ARG A 623 -38.80 27.76 -87.83
C ARG A 623 -37.71 28.05 -88.87
N ASP A 624 -37.05 27.03 -89.41
CA ASP A 624 -35.99 27.20 -90.42
C ASP A 624 -36.56 27.75 -91.75
N ARG A 625 -37.82 27.41 -92.07
CA ARG A 625 -38.58 27.99 -93.19
C ARG A 625 -38.96 29.46 -92.92
N ARG A 626 -39.48 29.76 -91.72
CA ARG A 626 -39.78 31.14 -91.29
C ARG A 626 -38.55 32.01 -91.12
N ALA A 627 -37.39 31.46 -90.76
CA ALA A 627 -36.14 32.19 -90.62
C ALA A 627 -35.69 32.75 -91.97
N LYS A 628 -35.68 31.91 -93.03
CA LYS A 628 -35.37 32.37 -94.39
C LYS A 628 -36.32 33.46 -94.88
N LEU A 629 -37.62 33.29 -94.65
CA LEU A 629 -38.63 34.32 -94.96
C LEU A 629 -38.46 35.59 -94.10
N ALA A 630 -37.92 35.49 -92.89
CA ALA A 630 -37.64 36.64 -92.02
C ALA A 630 -36.35 37.37 -92.44
N ASP A 631 -35.30 36.64 -92.84
CA ASP A 631 -34.05 37.24 -93.37
C ASP A 631 -34.32 38.02 -94.67
N GLU A 632 -35.21 37.50 -95.54
CA GLU A 632 -35.67 38.21 -96.76
C GLU A 632 -36.45 39.49 -96.45
N ILE A 633 -37.20 39.53 -95.34
CA ILE A 633 -37.95 40.73 -94.88
C ILE A 633 -37.02 41.72 -94.16
N GLN A 634 -36.15 41.24 -93.28
CA GLN A 634 -35.24 42.07 -92.48
C GLN A 634 -34.14 42.73 -93.33
N GLY A 635 -33.90 42.23 -94.54
CA GLY A 635 -33.06 42.89 -95.55
C GLY A 635 -33.57 44.25 -96.07
N LEU A 636 -34.81 44.66 -95.72
CA LEU A 636 -35.47 45.87 -96.25
C LEU A 636 -35.48 47.12 -95.33
N GLU A 637 -34.99 47.07 -94.08
CA GLU A 637 -35.02 48.23 -93.16
C GLU A 637 -33.63 48.84 -92.82
N ASN A 638 -32.91 49.40 -93.82
CA ASN A 638 -31.72 50.24 -93.57
C ASN A 638 -31.51 51.29 -94.67
N VAL A 639 -32.51 52.16 -94.86
CA VAL A 639 -32.76 52.90 -96.11
C VAL A 639 -31.58 53.73 -96.64
N GLN A 640 -30.77 54.37 -95.79
CA GLN A 640 -29.61 55.14 -96.28
C GLN A 640 -28.42 54.26 -96.71
N ASN A 641 -28.12 53.18 -95.99
CA ASN A 641 -27.07 52.24 -96.40
C ASN A 641 -27.52 51.40 -97.61
N GLN A 642 -28.81 51.09 -97.71
CA GLN A 642 -29.41 50.49 -98.91
C GLN A 642 -29.31 51.44 -100.11
N LYS A 643 -29.67 52.73 -99.98
CA LYS A 643 -29.49 53.71 -101.06
C LYS A 643 -28.03 53.79 -101.54
N LEU A 644 -27.05 53.79 -100.63
CA LEU A 644 -25.62 53.77 -100.99
C LEU A 644 -25.16 52.45 -101.63
N GLY A 645 -25.60 51.29 -101.11
CA GLY A 645 -25.27 49.98 -101.69
C GLY A 645 -25.99 49.70 -103.02
N ILE A 646 -27.16 50.29 -103.24
CA ILE A 646 -27.84 50.30 -104.55
C ILE A 646 -27.08 51.21 -105.51
N LEU A 647 -26.61 52.38 -105.07
CA LEU A 647 -25.77 53.26 -105.89
C LEU A 647 -24.47 52.55 -106.32
N GLU A 648 -23.76 51.90 -105.38
CA GLU A 648 -22.55 51.11 -105.68
C GLU A 648 -22.78 50.02 -106.74
N ARG A 649 -23.94 49.36 -106.73
CA ARG A 649 -24.28 48.29 -107.67
C ARG A 649 -24.81 48.79 -109.01
N THR A 650 -25.49 49.93 -109.02
CA THR A 650 -26.24 50.42 -110.20
C THR A 650 -25.43 51.43 -111.02
N ASP A 651 -24.64 52.28 -110.35
CA ASP A 651 -23.58 53.09 -110.99
C ASP A 651 -22.35 53.18 -110.07
N PRO A 652 -21.39 52.24 -110.22
CA PRO A 652 -20.15 52.25 -109.46
C PRO A 652 -19.30 53.52 -109.64
N ASN A 653 -19.44 54.25 -110.76
CA ASN A 653 -18.67 55.48 -111.00
C ASN A 653 -19.22 56.61 -110.14
N THR A 654 -20.55 56.80 -110.15
CA THR A 654 -21.22 57.80 -109.30
C THR A 654 -21.04 57.48 -107.82
N PHE A 655 -21.05 56.20 -107.42
CA PHE A 655 -20.69 55.81 -106.05
C PHE A 655 -19.25 56.21 -105.68
N ARG A 656 -18.25 55.89 -106.51
CA ARG A 656 -16.86 56.25 -106.27
C ARG A 656 -16.65 57.76 -106.21
N ALA A 657 -17.30 58.51 -107.10
CA ALA A 657 -17.30 59.98 -107.06
C ALA A 657 -17.95 60.53 -105.78
N THR A 658 -18.99 59.87 -105.23
CA THR A 658 -19.64 60.25 -103.97
C THR A 658 -18.71 60.02 -102.77
N MET A 659 -18.01 58.88 -102.75
CA MET A 659 -17.02 58.60 -101.71
C MET A 659 -15.82 59.55 -101.77
N TRP A 660 -15.27 59.80 -102.96
CA TRP A 660 -14.20 60.78 -103.13
C TRP A 660 -14.63 62.19 -102.76
N LEU A 661 -15.84 62.61 -103.14
CA LEU A 661 -16.43 63.89 -102.73
C LEU A 661 -16.47 64.00 -101.20
N ARG A 662 -16.93 62.95 -100.49
CA ARG A 662 -16.99 62.90 -99.02
C ARG A 662 -15.64 63.10 -98.35
N GLU A 663 -14.58 62.52 -98.89
CA GLU A 663 -13.20 62.71 -98.40
C GLU A 663 -12.64 64.11 -98.74
N ASN A 664 -13.02 64.66 -99.89
CA ASN A 664 -12.43 65.88 -100.45
C ASN A 664 -13.29 67.14 -100.23
N LYS A 665 -14.36 67.09 -99.41
CA LYS A 665 -15.27 68.24 -99.16
C LYS A 665 -14.56 69.55 -98.77
N HIS A 666 -13.41 69.45 -98.11
CA HIS A 666 -12.58 70.60 -97.71
C HIS A 666 -11.86 71.33 -98.86
N ARG A 667 -11.87 70.77 -100.08
CA ARG A 667 -11.21 71.34 -101.27
C ARG A 667 -12.12 72.25 -102.10
N PHE A 668 -13.43 72.19 -101.86
CA PHE A 668 -14.44 72.95 -102.59
C PHE A 668 -14.79 74.25 -101.86
N LYS A 669 -15.11 75.29 -102.62
CA LYS A 669 -15.38 76.65 -102.13
C LYS A 669 -16.82 76.81 -101.67
N GLU A 670 -17.76 76.19 -102.38
CA GLU A 670 -19.18 76.05 -102.00
C GLU A 670 -19.60 74.57 -101.89
N LYS A 671 -20.80 74.31 -101.35
CA LYS A 671 -21.28 72.94 -101.16
C LYS A 671 -21.63 72.30 -102.50
N VAL A 672 -20.81 71.34 -102.95
CA VAL A 672 -21.24 70.32 -103.91
C VAL A 672 -22.20 69.35 -103.20
N TYR A 673 -23.41 69.21 -103.74
CA TYR A 673 -24.41 68.24 -103.27
C TYR A 673 -24.14 66.84 -103.85
N GLU A 674 -24.45 65.83 -103.04
CA GLU A 674 -24.36 64.42 -103.46
C GLU A 674 -25.47 64.07 -104.47
N PRO A 675 -25.46 62.88 -105.12
CA PRO A 675 -26.42 62.56 -106.17
C PRO A 675 -27.88 62.67 -105.69
N LEU A 676 -28.79 63.14 -106.57
CA LEU A 676 -30.20 63.41 -106.25
C LEU A 676 -30.90 62.25 -105.53
N VAL A 677 -30.58 61.00 -105.85
CA VAL A 677 -31.13 59.80 -105.18
C VAL A 677 -30.80 59.73 -103.69
N LEU A 678 -29.73 60.37 -103.22
CA LEU A 678 -29.33 60.44 -101.80
C LEU A 678 -29.90 61.68 -101.11
N GLU A 679 -29.89 62.85 -101.76
CA GLU A 679 -30.31 64.14 -101.18
C GLU A 679 -31.84 64.40 -101.26
N ILE A 680 -32.60 63.60 -102.04
CA ILE A 680 -34.07 63.71 -102.15
C ILE A 680 -34.79 62.55 -101.44
N GLY A 681 -35.82 62.91 -100.66
CA GLY A 681 -36.84 62.03 -100.07
C GLY A 681 -38.22 62.21 -100.70
N VAL A 682 -39.12 61.25 -100.44
CA VAL A 682 -40.52 61.28 -100.88
C VAL A 682 -41.40 61.22 -99.63
N LYS A 683 -42.27 62.21 -99.43
CA LYS A 683 -43.02 62.43 -98.17
C LYS A 683 -44.01 61.32 -97.83
N ASN A 684 -44.58 60.67 -98.85
CA ASN A 684 -45.32 59.41 -98.70
C ASN A 684 -44.67 58.37 -99.64
N PRO A 685 -44.17 57.22 -99.11
CA PRO A 685 -43.53 56.16 -99.90
C PRO A 685 -44.32 55.65 -101.10
N ASP A 686 -45.66 55.67 -101.06
CA ASP A 686 -46.52 55.20 -102.16
C ASP A 686 -46.22 55.93 -103.49
N TYR A 687 -45.75 57.18 -103.42
CA TYR A 687 -45.41 58.01 -104.57
C TYR A 687 -43.98 57.77 -105.12
N ALA A 688 -43.15 56.91 -104.50
CA ALA A 688 -41.75 56.74 -104.91
C ALA A 688 -41.62 56.26 -106.37
N SER A 689 -42.45 55.29 -106.78
CA SER A 689 -42.53 54.80 -108.17
C SER A 689 -42.87 55.92 -109.17
N ALA A 690 -43.72 56.88 -108.76
CA ALA A 690 -44.09 58.03 -109.60
C ALA A 690 -42.93 59.02 -109.79
N VAL A 691 -42.14 59.23 -108.74
CA VAL A 691 -40.97 60.12 -108.75
C VAL A 691 -39.85 59.56 -109.62
N GLU A 692 -39.48 58.30 -109.42
CA GLU A 692 -38.39 57.65 -110.15
C GLU A 692 -38.68 57.57 -111.66
N SER A 693 -39.92 57.25 -112.03
CA SER A 693 -40.37 57.21 -113.42
C SER A 693 -40.37 58.58 -114.12
N MET A 694 -40.39 59.70 -113.38
CA MET A 694 -40.39 61.04 -113.97
C MET A 694 -38.98 61.63 -114.08
N LEU A 695 -38.16 61.54 -113.02
CA LEU A 695 -36.81 62.11 -113.00
C LEU A 695 -35.81 61.27 -113.81
N GLY A 696 -35.97 59.95 -113.81
CA GLY A 696 -35.12 59.01 -114.55
C GLY A 696 -33.70 58.86 -113.98
N GLY A 697 -33.10 57.68 -114.23
CA GLY A 697 -31.83 57.28 -113.61
C GLY A 697 -30.69 58.30 -113.77
N ASN A 698 -30.47 58.82 -114.99
CA ASN A 698 -29.36 59.73 -115.28
C ASN A 698 -29.41 61.04 -114.47
N THR A 699 -30.59 61.56 -114.14
CA THR A 699 -30.74 62.75 -113.28
C THR A 699 -30.69 62.38 -111.80
N MET A 700 -31.27 61.24 -111.41
CA MET A 700 -31.18 60.73 -110.03
C MET A 700 -29.73 60.45 -109.59
N MET A 701 -28.86 60.08 -110.53
CA MET A 701 -27.41 59.88 -110.30
C MET A 701 -26.55 61.13 -110.48
N ALA A 702 -27.13 62.32 -110.67
CA ALA A 702 -26.35 63.53 -110.93
C ALA A 702 -26.01 64.34 -109.67
N PHE A 703 -24.77 64.80 -109.57
CA PHE A 703 -24.30 65.73 -108.54
C PHE A 703 -24.72 67.16 -108.87
N THR A 704 -25.01 68.00 -107.87
CA THR A 704 -25.33 69.42 -108.07
C THR A 704 -24.23 70.33 -107.54
N VAL A 705 -23.73 71.25 -108.39
CA VAL A 705 -22.64 72.19 -108.10
C VAL A 705 -23.12 73.63 -108.22
N LEU A 706 -22.67 74.49 -107.30
CA LEU A 706 -23.15 75.87 -107.16
C LEU A 706 -22.26 76.94 -107.82
N CYS A 707 -20.94 76.75 -107.87
CA CYS A 707 -20.02 77.69 -108.53
C CYS A 707 -19.19 77.05 -109.66
N ASP A 708 -18.82 77.84 -110.67
CA ASP A 708 -18.08 77.39 -111.87
C ASP A 708 -16.63 76.95 -111.57
N GLU A 709 -16.01 77.50 -110.52
CA GLU A 709 -14.69 77.10 -110.05
C GLU A 709 -14.72 75.66 -109.49
N ASP A 710 -15.71 75.35 -108.64
CA ASP A 710 -15.94 74.01 -108.10
C ASP A 710 -16.40 73.01 -109.17
N TYR A 711 -17.18 73.46 -110.17
CA TYR A 711 -17.63 72.61 -111.28
C TYR A 711 -16.43 72.11 -112.10
N LYS A 712 -15.46 73.00 -112.37
CA LYS A 712 -14.21 72.66 -113.05
C LYS A 712 -13.33 71.78 -112.16
N LEU A 713 -13.15 72.13 -110.88
CA LEU A 713 -12.37 71.32 -109.94
C LEU A 713 -12.90 69.89 -109.81
N PHE A 714 -14.23 69.72 -109.71
CA PHE A 714 -14.85 68.40 -109.64
C PHE A 714 -14.72 67.66 -110.98
N GLY A 715 -14.96 68.33 -112.11
CA GLY A 715 -14.79 67.76 -113.45
C GLY A 715 -13.36 67.26 -113.71
N ASP A 716 -12.36 68.10 -113.45
CA ASP A 716 -10.94 67.81 -113.72
C ASP A 716 -10.39 66.71 -112.81
N GLU A 717 -10.78 66.65 -111.53
CA GLU A 717 -10.37 65.57 -110.64
C GLU A 717 -11.11 64.26 -110.95
N VAL A 718 -12.46 64.29 -111.02
CA VAL A 718 -13.30 63.07 -111.07
C VAL A 718 -13.44 62.51 -112.49
N MET A 719 -13.77 63.35 -113.47
CA MET A 719 -13.91 62.91 -114.87
C MET A 719 -12.57 62.97 -115.61
N GLY A 720 -11.69 63.92 -115.28
CA GLY A 720 -10.37 64.05 -115.89
C GLY A 720 -9.38 63.01 -115.34
N LYS A 721 -8.84 63.25 -114.14
CA LYS A 721 -7.76 62.42 -113.57
C LYS A 721 -8.23 61.02 -113.16
N MET A 722 -9.42 60.89 -112.58
CA MET A 722 -9.96 59.59 -112.16
C MET A 722 -10.76 58.88 -113.26
N ASN A 723 -11.03 59.55 -114.40
CA ASN A 723 -11.71 58.98 -115.57
C ASN A 723 -13.10 58.36 -115.24
N LEU A 724 -13.77 58.86 -114.20
CA LEU A 724 -15.09 58.40 -113.78
C LEU A 724 -16.17 59.16 -114.57
N ARG A 725 -17.01 58.41 -115.30
CA ARG A 725 -18.16 58.98 -116.02
C ARG A 725 -19.30 59.22 -115.03
N VAL A 726 -19.52 60.49 -114.65
CA VAL A 726 -20.56 60.91 -113.72
C VAL A 726 -21.26 62.17 -114.23
N ASN A 727 -22.54 62.36 -113.90
CA ASN A 727 -23.30 63.52 -114.33
C ASN A 727 -23.14 64.67 -113.32
N LEU A 728 -22.76 65.86 -113.80
CA LEU A 728 -22.82 67.11 -113.03
C LEU A 728 -23.97 67.99 -113.52
N MET A 729 -24.59 68.71 -112.60
CA MET A 729 -25.58 69.74 -112.87
C MET A 729 -25.15 71.05 -112.21
N TYR A 730 -25.09 72.11 -113.00
CA TYR A 730 -24.65 73.43 -112.55
C TYR A 730 -25.84 74.38 -112.36
N LEU A 731 -25.96 74.99 -111.17
CA LEU A 731 -27.04 75.92 -110.86
C LEU A 731 -26.72 77.34 -111.36
N GLN A 732 -27.26 77.70 -112.53
CA GLN A 732 -27.10 79.05 -113.13
C GLN A 732 -27.93 80.14 -112.41
N GLY A 733 -27.74 80.33 -111.11
CA GLY A 733 -28.24 81.48 -110.33
C GLY A 733 -29.76 81.66 -110.19
N LYS A 734 -30.58 80.73 -110.72
CA LYS A 734 -32.04 80.76 -110.57
C LYS A 734 -32.44 80.37 -109.14
N LYS A 735 -33.50 80.98 -108.60
CA LYS A 735 -34.13 80.64 -107.32
C LYS A 735 -35.52 80.05 -107.52
N MET A 736 -36.06 79.32 -106.54
CA MET A 736 -37.34 78.60 -106.67
C MET A 736 -38.51 79.49 -107.12
N ASN A 737 -38.55 80.74 -106.65
CA ASN A 737 -39.58 81.73 -107.00
C ASN A 737 -39.68 82.08 -108.51
N ALA A 738 -38.73 81.64 -109.34
CA ALA A 738 -38.80 81.78 -110.80
C ALA A 738 -39.75 80.75 -111.46
N PHE A 739 -40.08 79.65 -110.79
CA PHE A 739 -40.89 78.56 -111.34
C PHE A 739 -42.35 78.70 -110.90
N ARG A 740 -43.23 79.13 -111.81
CA ARG A 740 -44.68 79.28 -111.55
C ARG A 740 -45.42 78.02 -111.96
N ARG A 741 -46.37 77.61 -111.11
CA ARG A 741 -47.25 76.45 -111.37
C ARG A 741 -48.31 76.81 -112.43
N VAL A 742 -48.55 75.89 -113.37
CA VAL A 742 -49.50 76.03 -114.49
C VAL A 742 -50.91 75.53 -114.13
N LEU A 743 -51.02 74.60 -113.19
CA LEU A 743 -52.26 74.24 -112.51
C LEU A 743 -52.17 74.64 -111.04
N GLN A 744 -53.26 75.17 -110.48
CA GLN A 744 -53.36 75.39 -109.03
C GLN A 744 -53.90 74.13 -108.33
N GLN A 745 -53.65 74.02 -107.03
CA GLN A 745 -53.87 72.77 -106.29
C GLN A 745 -55.35 72.34 -106.28
N ASP A 746 -56.27 73.31 -106.23
CA ASP A 746 -57.71 73.09 -106.32
C ASP A 746 -58.14 72.57 -107.70
N GLU A 747 -57.55 73.09 -108.80
CA GLU A 747 -57.77 72.58 -110.16
C GLU A 747 -57.26 71.14 -110.31
N ALA A 748 -56.12 70.81 -109.69
CA ALA A 748 -55.54 69.47 -109.71
C ALA A 748 -56.46 68.46 -108.98
N GLN A 749 -56.95 68.83 -107.79
CA GLN A 749 -57.88 67.97 -107.02
C GLN A 749 -59.24 67.80 -107.72
N ALA A 750 -59.76 68.83 -108.38
CA ALA A 750 -60.98 68.72 -109.20
C ALA A 750 -60.80 67.76 -110.40
N LEU A 751 -59.58 67.60 -110.91
CA LEU A 751 -59.22 66.63 -111.96
C LEU A 751 -58.81 65.25 -111.42
N GLY A 752 -58.91 65.02 -110.10
CA GLY A 752 -58.61 63.74 -109.46
C GLY A 752 -57.13 63.51 -109.11
N PHE A 753 -56.29 64.55 -109.17
CA PHE A 753 -54.89 64.48 -108.73
C PHE A 753 -54.73 64.92 -107.27
N ASP A 754 -53.90 64.20 -106.50
CA ASP A 754 -53.69 64.50 -105.09
C ASP A 754 -52.74 65.72 -104.88
N GLY A 755 -51.89 66.04 -105.86
CA GLY A 755 -51.02 67.23 -105.89
C GLY A 755 -50.16 67.32 -107.18
N THR A 756 -49.10 68.17 -107.20
CA THR A 756 -48.03 68.05 -108.21
C THR A 756 -46.76 67.40 -107.64
N LEU A 757 -45.88 66.90 -108.50
CA LEU A 757 -44.75 66.05 -108.09
C LEU A 757 -43.78 66.76 -107.12
N ILE A 758 -43.67 68.09 -107.17
CA ILE A 758 -42.88 68.86 -106.19
C ILE A 758 -43.47 68.80 -104.76
N ASP A 759 -44.78 68.62 -104.60
CA ASP A 759 -45.45 68.64 -103.29
C ASP A 759 -45.15 67.36 -102.49
N VAL A 760 -45.03 66.22 -103.18
CA VAL A 760 -44.70 64.92 -102.59
C VAL A 760 -43.20 64.72 -102.37
N LEU A 761 -42.35 65.63 -102.84
CA LEU A 761 -40.89 65.58 -102.72
C LEU A 761 -40.37 66.42 -101.54
N GLU A 762 -39.23 66.01 -100.98
CA GLU A 762 -38.55 66.71 -99.89
C GLU A 762 -37.03 66.65 -100.11
N GLY A 763 -36.33 67.76 -99.86
CA GLY A 763 -34.89 67.87 -100.11
C GLY A 763 -34.42 69.33 -100.13
N PRO A 764 -33.10 69.59 -100.31
CA PRO A 764 -32.54 70.94 -100.33
C PRO A 764 -33.12 71.81 -101.47
N GLU A 765 -33.37 73.09 -101.21
CA GLU A 765 -34.00 74.00 -102.19
C GLU A 765 -33.20 74.06 -103.50
N ASP A 766 -31.87 74.19 -103.43
CA ASP A 766 -30.98 74.23 -104.62
C ASP A 766 -31.14 73.01 -105.53
N VAL A 767 -31.30 71.83 -104.93
CA VAL A 767 -31.44 70.54 -105.63
C VAL A 767 -32.82 70.43 -106.26
N LEU A 768 -33.87 70.83 -105.53
CA LEU A 768 -35.24 70.88 -106.06
C LEU A 768 -35.40 71.93 -107.16
N VAL A 769 -34.65 73.05 -107.10
CA VAL A 769 -34.58 74.07 -108.16
C VAL A 769 -33.97 73.50 -109.44
N VAL A 770 -32.89 72.73 -109.36
CA VAL A 770 -32.29 72.06 -110.53
C VAL A 770 -33.27 71.07 -111.15
N ALA A 771 -33.94 70.24 -110.34
CA ALA A 771 -34.97 69.31 -110.81
C ALA A 771 -36.17 70.04 -111.45
N CYS A 772 -36.60 71.19 -110.90
CA CYS A 772 -37.62 72.06 -111.51
C CYS A 772 -37.19 72.63 -112.86
N ASN A 773 -35.92 72.99 -113.01
CA ASN A 773 -35.39 73.60 -114.23
C ASN A 773 -35.23 72.60 -115.39
N GLN A 774 -35.03 71.31 -115.12
CA GLN A 774 -34.87 70.26 -116.14
C GLN A 774 -36.15 69.48 -116.42
N HIS A 775 -36.85 69.03 -115.37
CA HIS A 775 -37.98 68.08 -115.47
C HIS A 775 -39.35 68.70 -115.19
N TYR A 776 -39.41 70.01 -114.92
CA TYR A 776 -40.65 70.76 -114.70
C TYR A 776 -41.57 70.15 -113.62
N ILE A 777 -40.99 69.50 -112.59
CA ILE A 777 -41.72 68.75 -111.54
C ILE A 777 -42.78 69.56 -110.77
N HIS A 778 -42.70 70.90 -110.80
CA HIS A 778 -43.70 71.80 -110.26
C HIS A 778 -45.05 71.79 -111.02
N ASN A 779 -45.06 71.27 -112.26
CA ASN A 779 -46.20 71.24 -113.18
C ASN A 779 -46.72 69.83 -113.51
N VAL A 780 -46.12 68.76 -112.97
CA VAL A 780 -46.54 67.37 -113.25
C VAL A 780 -47.56 66.91 -112.20
N PRO A 781 -48.84 66.68 -112.55
CA PRO A 781 -49.84 66.21 -111.59
C PRO A 781 -49.63 64.73 -111.22
N VAL A 782 -49.95 64.36 -109.98
CA VAL A 782 -49.76 63.00 -109.46
C VAL A 782 -50.93 62.50 -108.60
N THR A 783 -51.29 61.23 -108.74
CA THR A 783 -52.18 60.50 -107.81
C THR A 783 -51.82 59.02 -107.67
N LEU A 784 -52.10 58.44 -106.51
CA LEU A 784 -52.02 57.00 -106.25
C LEU A 784 -53.23 56.21 -106.78
N LYS A 785 -54.34 56.90 -107.10
CA LYS A 785 -55.56 56.25 -107.58
C LYS A 785 -55.46 56.02 -109.09
N LYS A 786 -55.91 54.87 -109.57
CA LYS A 786 -56.13 54.68 -111.01
C LYS A 786 -57.34 55.52 -111.43
N ILE A 787 -57.11 56.57 -112.21
CA ILE A 787 -58.18 57.41 -112.74
C ILE A 787 -58.91 56.60 -113.82
N GLY A 788 -60.08 56.06 -113.48
CA GLY A 788 -60.81 55.11 -114.32
C GLY A 788 -61.54 55.70 -115.54
N ASN A 789 -61.29 56.96 -115.88
CA ASN A 789 -61.91 57.65 -117.01
C ASN A 789 -60.89 58.60 -117.66
N THR A 790 -59.99 58.03 -118.47
CA THR A 790 -58.83 58.72 -119.06
C THR A 790 -59.17 59.72 -120.15
N ASP A 791 -60.29 59.52 -120.86
CA ASP A 791 -60.69 60.28 -122.04
C ASP A 791 -60.80 61.80 -121.76
N ALA A 792 -61.25 62.17 -120.56
CA ALA A 792 -61.35 63.57 -120.12
C ALA A 792 -59.98 64.24 -119.84
N LEU A 793 -58.93 63.43 -119.58
CA LEU A 793 -57.57 63.92 -119.36
C LEU A 793 -56.77 63.97 -120.66
N GLU A 794 -56.95 63.01 -121.57
CA GLU A 794 -56.29 63.01 -122.90
C GLU A 794 -56.64 64.26 -123.74
N MET A 795 -57.78 64.90 -123.47
CA MET A 795 -58.21 66.13 -124.16
C MET A 795 -57.84 67.45 -123.44
N ASN A 796 -57.12 67.43 -122.31
CA ASN A 796 -56.79 68.65 -121.56
C ASN A 796 -55.44 69.28 -122.02
N PRO A 797 -55.44 70.40 -122.76
CA PRO A 797 -54.21 70.98 -123.31
C PRO A 797 -53.26 71.58 -122.25
N LYS A 798 -53.68 71.70 -120.97
CA LYS A 798 -52.80 72.11 -119.87
C LYS A 798 -51.92 70.96 -119.34
N ILE A 799 -52.22 69.69 -119.64
CA ILE A 799 -51.55 68.52 -119.03
C ILE A 799 -50.87 67.69 -120.13
N SER A 800 -49.57 67.88 -120.31
CA SER A 800 -48.75 67.13 -121.29
C SER A 800 -48.23 65.79 -120.75
N GLN A 801 -48.10 65.66 -119.42
CA GLN A 801 -47.71 64.44 -118.73
C GLN A 801 -48.23 64.47 -117.28
N PHE A 802 -48.70 63.31 -116.79
CA PHE A 802 -49.13 63.12 -115.41
C PHE A 802 -48.75 61.71 -114.92
N VAL A 803 -48.94 61.42 -113.63
CA VAL A 803 -48.76 60.07 -113.08
C VAL A 803 -50.01 59.67 -112.29
N ALA A 804 -50.57 58.50 -112.56
CA ALA A 804 -51.77 57.99 -111.90
C ALA A 804 -51.65 56.48 -111.60
N GLY A 805 -51.99 56.04 -110.39
CA GLY A 805 -52.04 54.62 -110.06
C GLY A 805 -50.72 53.84 -110.28
N GLY A 806 -49.58 54.50 -110.07
CA GLY A 806 -48.24 53.94 -110.28
C GLY A 806 -47.73 53.96 -111.73
N MET A 807 -48.46 54.54 -112.68
CA MET A 807 -48.08 54.60 -114.10
C MET A 807 -47.95 56.04 -114.58
N SER A 808 -46.85 56.34 -115.28
CA SER A 808 -46.61 57.66 -115.89
C SER A 808 -47.26 57.75 -117.26
N TYR A 809 -48.29 58.60 -117.37
CA TYR A 809 -49.03 58.82 -118.61
C TYR A 809 -48.45 60.03 -119.33
N ARG A 810 -47.72 59.75 -120.41
CA ARG A 810 -47.42 60.70 -121.48
C ARG A 810 -48.28 60.31 -122.67
N VAL A 811 -49.14 61.21 -123.15
CA VAL A 811 -50.22 60.88 -124.10
C VAL A 811 -49.66 60.51 -125.49
N ASN A 812 -49.41 59.21 -125.70
CA ASN A 812 -49.12 58.56 -127.00
C ASN A 812 -49.27 57.02 -126.89
N ARG A 813 -49.45 56.31 -128.01
CA ARG A 813 -50.22 55.03 -128.06
C ARG A 813 -49.41 53.71 -128.17
N ARG A 814 -49.92 52.64 -127.49
CA ARG A 814 -49.93 51.16 -127.80
C ARG A 814 -49.05 50.15 -127.00
N TYR A 815 -49.76 49.31 -126.20
CA TYR A 815 -49.72 47.82 -126.06
C TYR A 815 -48.60 47.02 -125.31
N VAL A 816 -49.07 45.96 -124.60
CA VAL A 816 -48.37 44.73 -124.10
C VAL A 816 -47.60 44.76 -122.75
N ASP A 817 -47.60 43.71 -121.90
CA ASP A 817 -48.68 42.96 -121.17
C ASP A 817 -48.09 41.85 -120.23
N GLU A 818 -48.88 41.29 -119.29
CA GLU A 818 -48.61 40.14 -118.35
C GLU A 818 -47.44 40.25 -117.30
N THR A 819 -47.32 39.53 -116.16
CA THR A 819 -48.20 38.68 -115.30
C THR A 819 -47.66 38.58 -113.83
N ARG A 820 -48.48 38.05 -112.89
CA ARG A 820 -48.13 37.23 -111.68
C ARG A 820 -47.31 37.84 -110.51
N LYS A 821 -47.99 38.25 -109.42
CA LYS A 821 -47.38 38.44 -108.06
C LYS A 821 -48.36 38.27 -106.85
N HIS A 822 -49.24 37.26 -106.85
CA HIS A 822 -50.23 37.07 -105.75
C HIS A 822 -50.15 35.73 -104.99
N GLU A 823 -49.23 34.83 -105.34
CA GLU A 823 -49.15 33.49 -104.71
C GLU A 823 -48.31 33.44 -103.41
N LEU A 824 -47.43 34.42 -103.18
CA LEU A 824 -46.41 34.33 -102.12
C LEU A 824 -46.83 34.86 -100.73
N GLU A 825 -47.86 35.72 -100.64
CA GLU A 825 -48.23 36.34 -99.36
C GLU A 825 -49.07 35.40 -98.47
N ASN A 826 -49.82 34.45 -99.07
CA ASN A 826 -50.66 33.49 -98.32
C ASN A 826 -49.87 32.41 -97.57
N GLU A 827 -48.69 32.00 -98.03
CA GLU A 827 -47.90 30.95 -97.35
C GLU A 827 -47.41 31.41 -95.96
N SER A 828 -47.04 32.69 -95.83
CA SER A 828 -46.44 33.23 -94.60
C SER A 828 -47.41 33.21 -93.40
N GLU A 829 -48.68 33.59 -93.62
CA GLU A 829 -49.66 33.64 -92.53
C GLU A 829 -50.13 32.23 -92.09
N GLN A 830 -50.19 31.26 -93.01
CA GLN A 830 -50.51 29.88 -92.67
C GLN A 830 -49.44 29.24 -91.76
N GLN A 831 -48.15 29.42 -92.07
CA GLN A 831 -47.07 28.84 -91.27
C GLN A 831 -46.96 29.44 -89.85
N ARG A 832 -47.43 30.67 -89.65
CA ARG A 832 -47.52 31.27 -88.30
C ARG A 832 -48.51 30.52 -87.41
N LYS A 833 -49.76 30.32 -87.87
CA LYS A 833 -50.84 29.69 -87.09
C LYS A 833 -50.49 28.25 -86.68
N ARG A 834 -49.86 27.48 -87.58
CA ARG A 834 -49.43 26.09 -87.27
C ARG A 834 -48.32 26.00 -86.21
N LEU A 835 -47.42 27.00 -86.15
CA LEU A 835 -46.37 27.04 -85.12
C LEU A 835 -46.95 27.35 -83.73
N GLU A 836 -47.98 28.18 -83.66
CA GLU A 836 -48.70 28.51 -82.41
C GLU A 836 -49.44 27.27 -81.85
N GLU A 837 -50.01 26.40 -82.71
CA GLU A 837 -50.59 25.11 -82.30
C GLU A 837 -49.54 24.14 -81.73
N LEU A 838 -48.43 23.92 -82.45
CA LEU A 838 -47.38 22.98 -82.07
C LEU A 838 -46.70 23.37 -80.75
N GLN A 839 -46.52 24.68 -80.50
CA GLN A 839 -46.02 25.17 -79.21
C GLN A 839 -46.95 24.81 -78.04
N LYS A 840 -48.27 24.88 -78.24
CA LYS A 840 -49.26 24.50 -77.22
C LYS A 840 -49.23 22.99 -76.95
N GLN A 841 -49.20 22.17 -77.99
CA GLN A 841 -49.09 20.71 -77.88
C GLN A 841 -47.80 20.28 -77.16
N THR A 842 -46.67 20.95 -77.45
CA THR A 842 -45.38 20.73 -76.77
C THR A 842 -45.49 21.02 -75.26
N ILE A 843 -46.16 22.10 -74.87
CA ILE A 843 -46.37 22.46 -73.46
C ILE A 843 -47.27 21.42 -72.75
N ASP A 844 -48.35 20.97 -73.39
CA ASP A 844 -49.28 20.00 -72.80
C ASP A 844 -48.64 18.61 -72.63
N SER A 845 -47.86 18.13 -73.61
CA SER A 845 -47.12 16.86 -73.48
C SER A 845 -46.04 16.95 -72.38
N ARG A 846 -45.29 18.06 -72.30
CA ARG A 846 -44.31 18.32 -71.22
C ARG A 846 -44.97 18.42 -69.83
N ASN A 847 -46.21 18.92 -69.75
CA ASN A 847 -47.00 18.92 -68.52
C ASN A 847 -47.47 17.50 -68.10
N ARG A 848 -47.67 16.57 -69.04
CA ARG A 848 -47.87 15.13 -68.72
C ARG A 848 -46.58 14.51 -68.22
N GLU A 849 -45.48 14.73 -68.93
CA GLU A 849 -44.16 14.20 -68.58
C GLU A 849 -43.74 14.55 -67.14
N THR A 850 -43.97 15.80 -66.71
CA THR A 850 -43.66 16.24 -65.33
C THR A 850 -44.57 15.66 -64.25
N LYS A 851 -45.74 15.09 -64.61
CA LYS A 851 -46.58 14.29 -63.70
C LYS A 851 -46.03 12.87 -63.59
N ILE A 852 -45.78 12.21 -64.74
CA ILE A 852 -45.21 10.85 -64.81
C ILE A 852 -43.90 10.78 -64.02
N ARG A 853 -42.99 11.75 -64.19
CA ARG A 853 -41.74 11.85 -63.41
C ARG A 853 -41.95 12.00 -61.89
N LYS A 854 -43.05 12.61 -61.43
CA LYS A 854 -43.39 12.73 -60.00
C LYS A 854 -43.95 11.42 -59.42
N GLU A 855 -44.64 10.63 -60.23
CA GLU A 855 -45.16 9.34 -59.81
C GLU A 855 -44.07 8.26 -59.84
N ASP A 856 -43.20 8.25 -60.87
CA ASP A 856 -42.00 7.39 -60.93
C ASP A 856 -41.09 7.60 -59.72
N THR A 857 -40.79 8.85 -59.36
CA THR A 857 -39.95 9.16 -58.18
C THR A 857 -40.59 8.75 -56.86
N LYS A 858 -41.92 8.90 -56.71
CA LYS A 858 -42.65 8.42 -55.53
C LYS A 858 -42.63 6.90 -55.42
N ILE A 859 -42.95 6.18 -56.50
CA ILE A 859 -43.00 4.71 -56.50
C ILE A 859 -41.59 4.11 -56.30
N ARG A 860 -40.53 4.76 -56.79
CA ARG A 860 -39.14 4.37 -56.47
C ARG A 860 -38.81 4.47 -54.98
N ALA A 861 -39.21 5.56 -54.30
CA ALA A 861 -38.99 5.70 -52.86
C ALA A 861 -39.71 4.59 -52.05
N GLU A 862 -40.97 4.31 -52.37
CA GLU A 862 -41.75 3.23 -51.76
C GLU A 862 -41.10 1.84 -51.99
N LYS A 863 -40.58 1.60 -53.20
CA LYS A 863 -39.82 0.39 -53.55
C LYS A 863 -38.51 0.26 -52.76
N ASP A 864 -37.76 1.34 -52.61
CA ASP A 864 -36.47 1.32 -51.91
C ASP A 864 -36.64 1.03 -50.41
N ASP A 865 -37.73 1.48 -49.78
CA ASP A 865 -38.05 1.12 -48.40
C ASP A 865 -38.45 -0.37 -48.24
N LEU A 866 -39.22 -0.93 -49.19
CA LEU A 866 -39.48 -2.38 -49.23
C LEU A 866 -38.18 -3.19 -49.42
N VAL A 867 -37.22 -2.70 -50.22
CA VAL A 867 -35.88 -3.33 -50.36
C VAL A 867 -35.08 -3.24 -49.06
N LYS A 868 -35.16 -2.14 -48.29
CA LYS A 868 -34.53 -2.03 -46.95
C LYS A 868 -35.13 -3.03 -45.97
N GLN A 869 -36.46 -3.20 -45.97
CA GLN A 869 -37.16 -4.18 -45.14
C GLN A 869 -36.74 -5.61 -45.49
N ARG A 870 -36.70 -5.99 -46.78
CA ARG A 870 -36.22 -7.31 -47.24
C ARG A 870 -34.77 -7.57 -46.76
N LYS A 871 -33.87 -6.60 -46.94
CA LYS A 871 -32.47 -6.67 -46.47
C LYS A 871 -32.31 -6.76 -44.95
N LYS A 872 -33.33 -6.37 -44.16
CA LYS A 872 -33.32 -6.57 -42.70
C LYS A 872 -33.57 -8.04 -42.35
N LEU A 873 -34.53 -8.68 -43.01
CA LEU A 873 -34.84 -10.11 -42.81
C LEU A 873 -33.73 -11.02 -43.33
N GLU A 874 -33.10 -10.66 -44.46
CA GLU A 874 -31.90 -11.35 -44.98
C GLU A 874 -30.73 -11.38 -43.98
N LYS A 875 -30.59 -10.35 -43.13
CA LYS A 875 -29.54 -10.30 -42.09
C LYS A 875 -29.80 -11.25 -40.93
N GLU A 876 -31.06 -11.45 -40.54
CA GLU A 876 -31.42 -12.38 -39.45
C GLU A 876 -31.03 -13.84 -39.80
N LEU A 877 -31.12 -14.21 -41.09
CA LEU A 877 -30.67 -15.52 -41.59
C LEU A 877 -29.14 -15.70 -41.46
N ALA A 878 -28.37 -14.66 -41.81
CA ALA A 878 -26.91 -14.68 -41.69
C ALA A 878 -26.43 -14.71 -40.22
N GLU A 879 -27.18 -14.07 -39.31
CA GLU A 879 -26.90 -14.09 -37.87
C GLU A 879 -27.14 -15.49 -37.27
N TYR A 880 -28.24 -16.16 -37.62
CA TYR A 880 -28.52 -17.54 -37.24
C TYR A 880 -27.40 -18.51 -37.64
N GLN A 881 -26.96 -18.46 -38.91
CA GLN A 881 -25.85 -19.29 -39.41
C GLN A 881 -24.54 -19.05 -38.64
N ARG A 882 -24.26 -17.79 -38.27
CA ARG A 882 -23.08 -17.41 -37.47
C ARG A 882 -23.13 -18.00 -36.05
N ILE A 883 -24.28 -17.97 -35.39
CA ILE A 883 -24.46 -18.54 -34.04
C ILE A 883 -24.30 -20.07 -34.09
N GLN A 884 -24.89 -20.73 -35.09
CA GLN A 884 -24.78 -22.18 -35.29
C GLN A 884 -23.31 -22.62 -35.44
N ALA A 885 -22.53 -21.93 -36.30
CA ALA A 885 -21.10 -22.20 -36.49
C ALA A 885 -20.29 -21.99 -35.20
N GLN A 886 -20.59 -20.95 -34.42
CA GLN A 886 -19.92 -20.68 -33.15
C GLN A 886 -20.24 -21.72 -32.06
N SER A 887 -21.43 -22.32 -32.06
CA SER A 887 -21.76 -23.43 -31.15
C SER A 887 -20.89 -24.65 -31.44
N GLY A 888 -20.79 -25.07 -32.72
CA GLY A 888 -19.99 -26.23 -33.13
C GLY A 888 -18.51 -26.13 -32.73
N ILE A 889 -17.89 -24.97 -32.87
CA ILE A 889 -16.49 -24.73 -32.47
C ILE A 889 -16.31 -24.90 -30.95
N LYS A 890 -17.27 -24.43 -30.15
CA LYS A 890 -17.25 -24.57 -28.68
C LYS A 890 -17.55 -26.00 -28.24
N GLU A 891 -18.39 -26.73 -28.97
CA GLU A 891 -18.69 -28.15 -28.71
C GLU A 891 -17.48 -29.05 -29.01
N ALA A 892 -16.74 -28.81 -30.10
CA ALA A 892 -15.47 -29.48 -30.35
C ALA A 892 -14.44 -29.21 -29.23
N SER A 893 -14.39 -27.97 -28.75
CA SER A 893 -13.53 -27.57 -27.61
C SER A 893 -13.93 -28.27 -26.31
N LEU A 894 -15.23 -28.42 -26.04
CA LEU A 894 -15.77 -29.11 -24.88
C LEU A 894 -15.34 -30.59 -24.84
N ASN A 895 -15.48 -31.29 -25.97
CA ASN A 895 -15.16 -32.72 -26.07
C ASN A 895 -13.66 -32.99 -25.81
N LYS A 896 -12.77 -32.08 -26.24
CA LYS A 896 -11.33 -32.18 -25.95
C LYS A 896 -11.04 -32.11 -24.44
N ILE A 897 -11.60 -31.12 -23.75
CA ILE A 897 -11.40 -30.91 -22.31
C ILE A 897 -12.01 -32.05 -21.48
N GLN A 898 -13.03 -32.74 -22.00
CA GLN A 898 -13.58 -33.95 -21.40
C GLN A 898 -12.63 -35.16 -21.52
N GLN A 899 -11.94 -35.35 -22.64
CA GLN A 899 -10.96 -36.44 -22.81
C GLN A 899 -9.76 -36.29 -21.86
N GLU A 900 -9.34 -35.06 -21.58
CA GLU A 900 -8.24 -34.76 -20.64
C GLU A 900 -8.52 -35.21 -19.18
N ASN A 901 -9.79 -35.46 -18.81
CA ASN A 901 -10.19 -35.94 -17.48
C ASN A 901 -9.47 -37.22 -17.07
N VAL A 902 -9.46 -38.23 -17.95
CA VAL A 902 -9.11 -39.61 -17.60
C VAL A 902 -7.63 -39.73 -17.20
N SER A 903 -6.75 -38.88 -17.75
CA SER A 903 -5.33 -38.84 -17.38
C SER A 903 -5.09 -38.16 -16.02
N ILE A 904 -5.99 -37.27 -15.59
CA ILE A 904 -5.88 -36.55 -14.32
C ILE A 904 -6.29 -37.47 -13.16
N GLU A 905 -7.42 -38.15 -13.29
CA GLU A 905 -7.94 -39.10 -12.28
C GLU A 905 -6.95 -40.25 -12.01
N GLN A 906 -6.29 -40.77 -13.05
CA GLN A 906 -5.26 -41.82 -12.92
C GLN A 906 -4.06 -41.36 -12.08
N LYS A 907 -3.50 -40.18 -12.40
CA LYS A 907 -2.36 -39.60 -11.66
C LYS A 907 -2.72 -39.25 -10.22
N GLU A 908 -3.95 -38.80 -9.98
CA GLU A 908 -4.44 -38.55 -8.62
C GLU A 908 -4.48 -39.86 -7.80
N ALA A 909 -4.90 -40.98 -8.40
CA ALA A 909 -4.92 -42.29 -7.75
C ALA A 909 -3.52 -42.86 -7.48
N GLU A 910 -2.55 -42.61 -8.37
CA GLU A 910 -1.14 -43.01 -8.19
C GLU A 910 -0.49 -42.24 -7.03
N ILE A 911 -0.62 -40.92 -7.00
CA ILE A 911 -0.03 -40.10 -5.92
C ILE A 911 -0.69 -40.40 -4.57
N LYS A 912 -2.01 -40.65 -4.52
CA LYS A 912 -2.69 -41.13 -3.30
C LYS A 912 -2.07 -42.42 -2.73
N LYS A 913 -1.70 -43.38 -3.59
CA LYS A 913 -1.01 -44.61 -3.17
C LYS A 913 0.40 -44.31 -2.63
N ALA A 914 1.15 -43.43 -3.29
CA ALA A 914 2.49 -43.03 -2.85
C ALA A 914 2.46 -42.32 -1.48
N ILE A 915 1.53 -41.39 -1.27
CA ILE A 915 1.31 -40.70 0.01
C ILE A 915 1.01 -41.73 1.11
N HIS A 916 0.12 -42.70 0.86
CA HIS A 916 -0.21 -43.73 1.85
C HIS A 916 0.99 -44.62 2.19
N ALA A 917 1.74 -45.08 1.18
CA ALA A 917 2.93 -45.91 1.39
C ALA A 917 4.02 -45.18 2.20
N ASN A 918 4.26 -43.90 1.90
CA ASN A 918 5.20 -43.08 2.68
C ASN A 918 4.68 -42.81 4.11
N GLY A 919 3.37 -42.60 4.29
CA GLY A 919 2.75 -42.49 5.61
C GLY A 919 2.98 -43.73 6.49
N VAL A 920 2.85 -44.94 5.92
CA VAL A 920 3.15 -46.20 6.61
C VAL A 920 4.64 -46.32 6.96
N LYS A 921 5.55 -45.92 6.05
CA LYS A 921 7.00 -45.87 6.32
C LYS A 921 7.32 -44.91 7.49
N LYS A 922 6.79 -43.69 7.44
CA LYS A 922 6.96 -42.66 8.48
C LYS A 922 6.43 -43.12 9.85
N ALA A 923 5.27 -43.77 9.89
CA ALA A 923 4.70 -44.34 11.11
C ALA A 923 5.58 -45.46 11.71
N LYS A 924 6.18 -46.32 10.87
CA LYS A 924 7.13 -47.34 11.36
C LYS A 924 8.37 -46.72 11.98
N ILE A 925 8.97 -45.72 11.32
CA ILE A 925 10.16 -45.03 11.83
C ILE A 925 9.85 -44.31 13.16
N ALA A 926 8.69 -43.65 13.28
CA ALA A 926 8.27 -43.02 14.52
C ALA A 926 8.10 -44.03 15.69
N LEU A 927 7.56 -45.22 15.40
CA LEU A 927 7.43 -46.31 16.38
C LEU A 927 8.80 -46.84 16.83
N ASP A 928 9.76 -47.01 15.91
CA ASP A 928 11.11 -47.48 16.24
C ASP A 928 11.95 -46.38 16.94
N TYR A 929 11.78 -45.11 16.56
CA TYR A 929 12.33 -43.95 17.29
C TYR A 929 11.86 -43.93 18.76
N HIS A 930 10.56 -44.14 19.02
CA HIS A 930 10.02 -44.20 20.38
C HIS A 930 10.63 -45.35 21.20
N LYS A 931 10.84 -46.54 20.62
CA LYS A 931 11.52 -47.67 21.28
C LYS A 931 12.97 -47.36 21.63
N ILE A 932 13.69 -46.66 20.74
CA ILE A 932 15.08 -46.23 20.98
C ILE A 932 15.12 -45.19 22.11
N HIS A 933 14.23 -44.21 22.08
CA HIS A 933 14.11 -43.17 23.11
C HIS A 933 13.80 -43.75 24.50
N ALA A 934 12.90 -44.74 24.59
CA ALA A 934 12.61 -45.43 25.85
C ALA A 934 13.86 -46.13 26.42
N ARG A 935 14.62 -46.86 25.58
CA ARG A 935 15.88 -47.49 25.99
C ARG A 935 16.95 -46.47 26.38
N LEU A 936 17.03 -45.33 25.70
CA LEU A 936 17.96 -44.24 26.01
C LEU A 936 17.63 -43.58 27.36
N TRP A 937 16.34 -43.47 27.70
CA TRP A 937 15.87 -42.98 29.00
C TRP A 937 16.30 -43.92 30.13
N ASP A 938 16.09 -45.23 29.98
CA ASP A 938 16.50 -46.22 31.01
C ASP A 938 18.02 -46.34 31.13
N ALA A 939 18.77 -46.28 30.03
CA ALA A 939 20.23 -46.16 30.06
C ALA A 939 20.68 -44.87 30.77
N THR A 940 19.97 -43.75 30.57
CA THR A 940 20.31 -42.48 31.23
C THR A 940 20.02 -42.51 32.73
N LYS A 941 18.92 -43.14 33.18
CA LYS A 941 18.70 -43.42 34.61
C LYS A 941 19.84 -44.25 35.20
N ALA A 942 20.26 -45.32 34.52
CA ALA A 942 21.30 -46.21 35.00
C ALA A 942 22.68 -45.52 35.08
N VAL A 943 22.98 -44.56 34.20
CA VAL A 943 24.13 -43.66 34.36
C VAL A 943 23.99 -42.81 35.62
N ILE A 944 22.85 -42.13 35.81
CA ILE A 944 22.62 -41.23 36.96
C ILE A 944 22.73 -42.00 38.30
N PHE A 945 22.17 -43.20 38.40
CA PHE A 945 22.31 -44.03 39.61
C PHE A 945 23.76 -44.49 39.87
N ALA A 946 24.52 -44.84 38.82
CA ALA A 946 25.92 -45.22 38.97
C ALA A 946 26.82 -44.01 39.32
N GLU A 947 26.53 -42.83 38.77
CA GLU A 947 27.22 -41.57 39.09
C GLU A 947 26.90 -41.12 40.53
N LEU A 948 25.63 -41.19 40.96
CA LEU A 948 25.23 -40.92 42.35
C LEU A 948 25.93 -41.86 43.35
N ASN A 949 26.00 -43.17 43.06
CA ASN A 949 26.73 -44.11 43.90
C ASN A 949 28.24 -43.79 43.94
N SER A 950 28.85 -43.44 42.80
CA SER A 950 30.25 -43.01 42.75
C SER A 950 30.49 -41.75 43.60
N VAL A 951 29.62 -40.74 43.52
CA VAL A 951 29.74 -39.52 44.33
C VAL A 951 29.54 -39.83 45.81
N LYS A 952 28.58 -40.70 46.17
CA LYS A 952 28.36 -41.14 47.56
C LYS A 952 29.61 -41.82 48.13
N TYR A 953 30.13 -42.86 47.48
CA TYR A 953 31.31 -43.57 47.97
C TYR A 953 32.55 -42.67 48.01
N GLN A 954 32.68 -41.70 47.09
CA GLN A 954 33.76 -40.71 47.14
C GLN A 954 33.62 -39.74 48.33
N ALA A 955 32.41 -39.33 48.69
CA ALA A 955 32.15 -38.49 49.86
C ALA A 955 32.35 -39.26 51.17
N ASP A 956 31.82 -40.49 51.27
CA ASP A 956 31.98 -41.38 52.42
C ASP A 956 33.48 -41.70 52.66
N LEU A 957 34.23 -41.99 51.59
CA LEU A 957 35.68 -42.24 51.63
C LEU A 957 36.47 -41.01 52.09
N LEU A 958 36.09 -39.81 51.64
CA LEU A 958 36.75 -38.56 52.02
C LEU A 958 36.45 -38.20 53.48
N ALA A 959 35.20 -38.38 53.94
CA ALA A 959 34.84 -38.20 55.35
C ALA A 959 35.60 -39.16 56.27
N THR A 960 35.72 -40.43 55.88
CA THR A 960 36.44 -41.46 56.67
C THR A 960 37.95 -41.21 56.66
N LYS A 961 38.54 -40.81 55.52
CA LYS A 961 39.95 -40.41 55.45
C LYS A 961 40.26 -39.15 56.24
N ASN A 962 39.34 -38.20 56.35
CA ASN A 962 39.50 -37.04 57.24
C ASN A 962 39.55 -37.50 58.71
N LYS A 963 38.57 -38.29 59.18
CA LYS A 963 38.60 -38.87 60.54
C LYS A 963 39.89 -39.63 60.83
N MET A 964 40.34 -40.47 59.89
CA MET A 964 41.58 -41.23 60.02
C MET A 964 42.79 -40.30 60.12
N ARG A 965 42.87 -39.24 59.30
CA ARG A 965 43.96 -38.26 59.35
C ARG A 965 43.96 -37.45 60.65
N ASP A 966 42.78 -37.12 61.16
CA ASP A 966 42.63 -36.35 62.39
C ASP A 966 43.02 -37.23 63.60
N LEU A 967 42.61 -38.50 63.64
CA LEU A 967 43.11 -39.49 64.61
C LEU A 967 44.60 -39.82 64.46
N GLN A 968 45.16 -39.77 63.25
CA GLN A 968 46.62 -39.87 63.04
C GLN A 968 47.36 -38.65 63.63
N HIS A 969 46.76 -37.46 63.57
CA HIS A 969 47.30 -36.28 64.23
C HIS A 969 47.22 -36.40 65.76
N ASP A 970 46.08 -36.87 66.30
CA ASP A 970 45.93 -37.14 67.73
C ASP A 970 46.91 -38.24 68.20
N GLN A 971 47.17 -39.26 67.38
CA GLN A 971 48.18 -40.28 67.62
C GLN A 971 49.60 -39.67 67.67
N ASP A 972 49.97 -38.82 66.70
CA ASP A 972 51.28 -38.13 66.69
C ASP A 972 51.46 -37.21 67.89
N VAL A 973 50.39 -36.54 68.34
CA VAL A 973 50.39 -35.69 69.54
C VAL A 973 50.54 -36.54 70.81
N ALA A 974 49.71 -37.57 71.00
CA ALA A 974 49.80 -38.46 72.15
C ALA A 974 51.13 -39.24 72.19
N GLN A 975 51.71 -39.60 71.04
CA GLN A 975 53.04 -40.22 70.96
C GLN A 975 54.13 -39.23 71.39
N GLN A 976 54.06 -37.96 70.96
CA GLN A 976 54.97 -36.92 71.44
C GLN A 976 54.83 -36.65 72.95
N GLU A 977 53.60 -36.63 73.48
CA GLU A 977 53.37 -36.52 74.93
C GLU A 977 53.92 -37.72 75.70
N TYR A 978 53.75 -38.95 75.18
CA TYR A 978 54.31 -40.14 75.79
C TYR A 978 55.85 -40.14 75.76
N ASP A 979 56.49 -39.76 74.65
CA ASP A 979 57.96 -39.71 74.58
C ASP A 979 58.55 -38.57 75.44
N ARG A 980 57.81 -37.47 75.66
CA ARG A 980 58.12 -36.46 76.70
C ARG A 980 58.02 -37.06 78.09
N ALA A 981 56.84 -37.57 78.49
CA ALA A 981 56.63 -38.17 79.82
C ALA A 981 57.60 -39.34 80.11
N LYS A 982 58.05 -40.06 79.08
CA LYS A 982 59.10 -41.08 79.15
C LYS A 982 60.49 -40.48 79.41
N TYR A 983 60.86 -39.39 78.73
CA TYR A 983 62.09 -38.63 79.00
C TYR A 983 62.07 -38.05 80.42
N ASP A 984 60.96 -37.42 80.81
CA ASP A 984 60.78 -36.80 82.13
C ASP A 984 60.88 -37.85 83.25
N PHE A 985 60.28 -39.03 83.07
CA PHE A 985 60.47 -40.18 83.96
C PHE A 985 61.93 -40.64 84.06
N ASP A 986 62.66 -40.73 82.94
CA ASP A 986 64.04 -41.20 82.95
C ASP A 986 64.99 -40.13 83.55
N GLN A 987 64.63 -38.83 83.50
CA GLN A 987 65.31 -37.73 84.21
C GLN A 987 64.99 -37.71 85.72
N ALA A 988 63.71 -37.76 86.10
CA ALA A 988 63.31 -37.78 87.52
C ALA A 988 63.95 -38.94 88.28
N LYS A 989 64.06 -40.11 87.61
CA LYS A 989 64.77 -41.30 88.10
C LYS A 989 66.28 -41.10 88.32
N LEU A 990 66.91 -40.18 87.60
CA LEU A 990 68.32 -39.80 87.80
C LEU A 990 68.43 -38.83 88.99
N VAL A 991 67.66 -37.74 88.97
CA VAL A 991 67.73 -36.68 90.00
C VAL A 991 67.31 -37.17 91.39
N ALA A 992 66.31 -38.06 91.48
CA ALA A 992 65.89 -38.70 92.73
C ALA A 992 66.98 -39.59 93.36
N ARG A 993 67.98 -40.01 92.58
CA ARG A 993 69.15 -40.73 93.08
C ARG A 993 70.24 -39.76 93.55
N GLU A 994 70.47 -38.68 92.81
CA GLU A 994 71.50 -37.68 93.13
C GLU A 994 71.14 -36.87 94.38
N ALA A 995 69.89 -36.39 94.50
CA ALA A 995 69.40 -35.68 95.70
C ALA A 995 69.50 -36.53 96.98
N LYS A 996 69.42 -37.86 96.86
CA LYS A 996 69.62 -38.80 97.96
C LYS A 996 71.09 -38.88 98.41
N GLU A 997 72.04 -38.67 97.51
CA GLU A 997 73.47 -38.66 97.82
C GLU A 997 73.90 -37.29 98.40
N GLU A 998 73.28 -36.18 97.95
CA GLU A 998 73.48 -34.83 98.51
C GLU A 998 72.93 -34.66 99.94
N PHE A 999 71.69 -35.09 100.22
CA PHE A 999 71.10 -34.99 101.57
C PHE A 999 71.97 -35.68 102.63
N ASN A 1000 72.49 -36.87 102.31
CA ASN A 1000 73.37 -37.65 103.18
C ASN A 1000 74.72 -36.97 103.46
N THR A 1001 75.24 -36.18 102.51
CA THR A 1001 76.49 -35.44 102.73
C THR A 1001 76.26 -34.18 103.55
N MET A 1002 75.24 -33.38 103.22
CA MET A 1002 74.87 -32.16 103.97
C MET A 1002 74.60 -32.42 105.46
N ALA A 1003 73.81 -33.46 105.78
CA ALA A 1003 73.50 -33.83 107.16
C ALA A 1003 74.76 -34.22 107.97
N SER A 1004 75.76 -34.84 107.32
CA SER A 1004 77.00 -35.27 107.97
C SER A 1004 77.93 -34.12 108.36
N THR A 1005 77.83 -32.95 107.70
CA THR A 1005 78.70 -31.79 107.93
C THR A 1005 78.39 -30.98 109.18
N GLU A 1006 77.14 -30.93 109.64
CA GLU A 1006 76.75 -30.13 110.82
C GLU A 1006 76.58 -30.97 112.11
N GLY A 1007 76.73 -32.29 112.04
CA GLY A 1007 76.84 -33.16 113.22
C GLY A 1007 75.53 -33.43 113.98
N ILE A 1008 74.38 -33.29 113.32
CA ILE A 1008 73.04 -33.57 113.86
C ILE A 1008 72.61 -34.98 113.44
N SER A 1009 71.86 -35.71 114.28
CA SER A 1009 71.39 -37.05 113.91
C SER A 1009 70.18 -37.01 112.97
N GLU A 1010 70.09 -37.99 112.08
CA GLU A 1010 69.01 -38.14 111.09
C GLU A 1010 67.60 -38.13 111.73
N ALA A 1011 67.47 -38.67 112.96
CA ALA A 1011 66.22 -38.69 113.70
C ALA A 1011 65.84 -37.33 114.32
N ASP A 1012 66.84 -36.57 114.80
CA ASP A 1012 66.60 -35.27 115.44
C ASP A 1012 66.25 -34.19 114.40
N CYS A 1013 66.88 -34.23 113.22
CA CYS A 1013 66.52 -33.39 112.09
C CYS A 1013 65.04 -33.55 111.70
N VAL A 1014 64.55 -34.79 111.54
CA VAL A 1014 63.16 -35.07 111.14
C VAL A 1014 62.17 -34.53 112.19
N ALA A 1015 62.47 -34.68 113.48
CA ALA A 1015 61.61 -34.18 114.55
C ALA A 1015 61.49 -32.65 114.53
N MET A 1016 62.60 -31.92 114.31
CA MET A 1016 62.60 -30.46 114.34
C MET A 1016 61.91 -29.80 113.12
N MET A 1017 61.66 -30.57 112.04
CA MET A 1017 61.07 -30.05 110.80
C MET A 1017 59.55 -30.29 110.67
N GLN A 1018 58.94 -31.16 111.50
CA GLN A 1018 57.51 -31.46 111.42
C GLN A 1018 56.58 -30.38 112.02
N GLU A 1019 57.07 -29.49 112.90
CA GLU A 1019 56.22 -28.49 113.56
C GLU A 1019 55.99 -27.19 112.76
N LEU A 1020 56.85 -26.83 111.80
CA LEU A 1020 56.91 -25.44 111.30
C LEU A 1020 56.08 -25.13 110.04
N PHE A 1021 55.98 -26.05 109.06
CA PHE A 1021 55.01 -25.97 107.96
C PHE A 1021 54.72 -27.38 107.39
N PRO A 1022 53.53 -27.97 107.62
CA PRO A 1022 53.13 -29.19 106.92
C PRO A 1022 52.84 -28.88 105.43
N GLU A 1023 53.17 -29.83 104.55
CA GLU A 1023 52.77 -29.86 103.13
C GLU A 1023 53.12 -28.59 102.29
N ALA A 1024 54.41 -28.37 102.04
CA ALA A 1024 54.93 -27.45 101.01
C ALA A 1024 56.31 -27.92 100.52
N SER A 1025 56.54 -27.91 99.20
CA SER A 1025 57.73 -28.50 98.54
C SER A 1025 58.99 -27.64 98.67
N ALA A 1026 60.16 -28.18 98.28
CA ALA A 1026 61.42 -27.44 98.29
C ALA A 1026 61.56 -26.49 97.11
N ASP A 1027 61.08 -26.86 95.92
CA ASP A 1027 61.03 -25.93 94.80
C ASP A 1027 60.04 -24.78 95.12
N ASP A 1028 58.91 -25.02 95.81
CA ASP A 1028 58.07 -23.92 96.34
C ASP A 1028 58.90 -22.98 97.23
N LEU A 1029 59.69 -23.54 98.15
CA LEU A 1029 60.49 -22.76 99.10
C LEU A 1029 61.65 -22.00 98.42
N GLU A 1030 62.11 -22.46 97.26
CA GLU A 1030 63.30 -21.96 96.55
C GLU A 1030 62.93 -21.02 95.39
N GLU A 1031 61.83 -21.27 94.67
CA GLU A 1031 61.23 -20.31 93.74
C GLU A 1031 60.78 -19.05 94.49
N ILE A 1032 60.13 -19.19 95.65
CA ILE A 1032 59.76 -18.06 96.53
C ILE A 1032 61.00 -17.29 97.04
N ILE A 1033 62.21 -17.87 97.00
CA ILE A 1033 63.47 -17.14 97.22
C ILE A 1033 63.92 -16.41 95.95
N GLU A 1034 64.06 -17.11 94.83
CA GLU A 1034 64.76 -16.60 93.65
C GLU A 1034 63.88 -15.69 92.77
N GLU A 1035 62.59 -15.98 92.68
CA GLU A 1035 61.57 -15.08 92.10
C GLU A 1035 61.59 -13.73 92.83
N LYS A 1036 61.48 -13.76 94.17
CA LYS A 1036 61.48 -12.55 95.00
C LYS A 1036 62.83 -11.82 94.96
N ARG A 1037 63.96 -12.51 94.78
CA ARG A 1037 65.28 -11.87 94.60
C ARG A 1037 65.43 -11.19 93.23
N THR A 1038 65.01 -11.82 92.14
CA THR A 1038 65.17 -11.29 90.77
C THR A 1038 64.16 -10.18 90.44
N ARG A 1039 62.88 -10.38 90.77
CA ARG A 1039 61.75 -9.50 90.41
C ARG A 1039 61.84 -8.11 91.06
N VAL A 1040 62.55 -7.97 92.19
CA VAL A 1040 62.90 -6.69 92.85
C VAL A 1040 63.97 -5.88 92.08
N GLY A 1041 64.88 -6.56 91.39
CA GLY A 1041 66.09 -5.96 90.80
C GLY A 1041 65.86 -5.29 89.45
N LEU A 1042 64.88 -5.75 88.68
CA LEU A 1042 64.72 -5.42 87.25
C LEU A 1042 63.81 -4.21 86.95
N ILE A 1043 63.10 -3.68 87.95
CA ILE A 1043 62.10 -2.61 87.75
C ILE A 1043 62.78 -1.22 87.74
N LEU A 1044 62.82 -0.59 86.57
CA LEU A 1044 63.21 0.82 86.36
C LEU A 1044 62.01 1.77 86.53
N ALA A 1045 62.29 3.04 86.82
CA ALA A 1045 61.26 4.05 87.08
C ALA A 1045 60.49 4.47 85.81
N VAL A 1046 59.17 4.62 85.91
CA VAL A 1046 58.25 4.97 84.81
C VAL A 1046 57.64 6.36 85.03
N ASP A 1047 57.36 7.08 83.95
CA ASP A 1047 56.78 8.43 83.93
C ASP A 1047 55.25 8.40 84.16
N PRO A 1048 54.71 9.14 85.17
CA PRO A 1048 53.27 9.28 85.39
C PRO A 1048 52.45 9.75 84.19
N ALA A 1049 53.05 10.48 83.22
CA ALA A 1049 52.36 11.04 82.06
C ALA A 1049 51.82 9.98 81.07
N ALA A 1050 52.17 8.69 81.23
CA ALA A 1050 51.61 7.61 80.42
C ALA A 1050 50.13 7.32 80.76
N LEU A 1051 49.77 7.40 82.04
CA LEU A 1051 48.45 6.98 82.55
C LEU A 1051 47.30 7.87 82.04
N GLU A 1052 47.50 9.19 82.02
CA GLU A 1052 46.48 10.16 81.57
C GLU A 1052 46.15 10.01 80.07
N ARG A 1053 47.14 9.62 79.25
CA ARG A 1053 46.96 9.42 77.80
C ARG A 1053 46.11 8.18 77.52
N PHE A 1054 46.36 7.09 78.24
CA PHE A 1054 45.60 5.84 78.14
C PHE A 1054 44.10 6.05 78.48
N GLU A 1055 43.80 6.81 79.54
CA GLU A 1055 42.41 7.15 79.87
C GLU A 1055 41.69 7.94 78.76
N LYS A 1056 42.39 8.86 78.11
CA LYS A 1056 41.80 9.75 77.09
C LYS A 1056 41.38 9.00 75.83
N ASP A 1057 42.24 8.13 75.30
CA ASP A 1057 41.96 7.38 74.08
C ASP A 1057 40.90 6.28 74.33
N LYS A 1058 40.88 5.69 75.54
CA LYS A 1058 39.81 4.78 75.98
C LYS A 1058 38.43 5.44 75.98
N ARG A 1059 38.31 6.70 76.43
CA ARG A 1059 37.05 7.48 76.37
C ARG A 1059 36.65 7.84 74.93
N SER A 1060 37.62 8.08 74.04
CA SER A 1060 37.37 8.37 72.62
C SER A 1060 36.80 7.14 71.88
N THR A 1061 37.39 5.98 72.13
CA THR A 1061 36.98 4.68 71.55
C THR A 1061 35.54 4.34 71.93
N ALA A 1062 35.22 4.38 73.22
CA ALA A 1062 33.87 4.11 73.73
C ALA A 1062 32.79 5.03 73.13
N ARG A 1063 33.12 6.29 72.79
CA ARG A 1063 32.19 7.20 72.14
C ARG A 1063 31.87 6.76 70.70
N LYS A 1064 32.87 6.37 69.90
CA LYS A 1064 32.64 5.89 68.53
C LYS A 1064 31.94 4.53 68.51
N GLU A 1065 32.24 3.66 69.47
CA GLU A 1065 31.53 2.38 69.64
C GLU A 1065 30.03 2.59 69.94
N ALA A 1066 29.68 3.54 70.81
CA ALA A 1066 28.28 3.90 71.04
C ALA A 1066 27.57 4.48 69.80
N GLU A 1067 28.25 5.35 69.04
CA GLU A 1067 27.72 5.92 67.79
C GLU A 1067 27.53 4.85 66.70
N ARG A 1068 28.48 3.92 66.56
CA ARG A 1068 28.35 2.75 65.68
C ARG A 1068 27.17 1.87 66.10
N ASN A 1069 27.01 1.60 67.39
CA ASN A 1069 25.92 0.74 67.89
C ASN A 1069 24.54 1.36 67.61
N ALA A 1070 24.35 2.66 67.85
CA ALA A 1070 23.10 3.36 67.50
C ALA A 1070 22.80 3.35 65.99
N LYS A 1071 23.84 3.39 65.13
CA LYS A 1071 23.68 3.18 63.68
C LYS A 1071 23.36 1.73 63.32
N GLN A 1072 23.94 0.76 64.03
CA GLN A 1072 23.65 -0.66 63.85
C GLN A 1072 22.20 -0.99 64.22
N GLU A 1073 21.68 -0.43 65.31
CA GLU A 1073 20.27 -0.52 65.71
C GLU A 1073 19.35 0.02 64.60
N SER A 1074 19.62 1.23 64.11
CA SER A 1074 18.88 1.83 62.98
C SER A 1074 18.95 0.99 61.70
N ALA A 1075 20.08 0.37 61.38
CA ALA A 1075 20.18 -0.57 60.26
C ALA A 1075 19.32 -1.82 60.47
N THR A 1076 19.25 -2.37 61.70
CA THR A 1076 18.36 -3.51 62.00
C THR A 1076 16.88 -3.14 61.93
N GLU A 1077 16.49 -1.91 62.31
CA GLU A 1077 15.11 -1.43 62.10
C GLU A 1077 14.74 -1.34 60.61
N LEU A 1078 15.66 -0.83 59.77
CA LEU A 1078 15.47 -0.76 58.32
C LEU A 1078 15.37 -2.16 57.70
N ALA A 1079 16.26 -3.09 58.08
CA ALA A 1079 16.21 -4.48 57.63
C ALA A 1079 14.89 -5.17 58.04
N ASN A 1080 14.42 -4.96 59.27
CA ASN A 1080 13.14 -5.48 59.74
C ASN A 1080 11.94 -4.89 58.96
N ARG A 1081 11.98 -3.59 58.60
CA ARG A 1081 10.99 -2.95 57.72
C ARG A 1081 11.00 -3.57 56.31
N ILE A 1082 12.19 -3.77 55.73
CA ILE A 1082 12.35 -4.44 54.42
C ILE A 1082 11.75 -5.85 54.47
N GLN A 1083 12.11 -6.68 55.46
CA GLN A 1083 11.57 -8.03 55.60
C GLN A 1083 10.04 -8.04 55.75
N THR A 1084 9.48 -7.09 56.51
CA THR A 1084 8.03 -6.94 56.74
C THR A 1084 7.25 -6.58 55.47
N ILE A 1085 7.84 -5.81 54.55
CA ILE A 1085 7.21 -5.42 53.27
C ILE A 1085 7.47 -6.51 52.22
N ARG A 1086 8.70 -7.00 52.10
CA ARG A 1086 9.10 -8.09 51.20
C ARG A 1086 8.24 -9.34 51.41
N GLY A 1087 8.01 -9.75 52.66
CA GLY A 1087 7.15 -10.89 53.00
C GLY A 1087 5.67 -10.75 52.59
N LYS A 1088 5.22 -9.56 52.19
CA LYS A 1088 3.87 -9.30 51.64
C LYS A 1088 3.88 -9.13 50.12
N TRP A 1089 4.90 -8.47 49.58
CA TRP A 1089 5.05 -8.18 48.16
C TRP A 1089 5.55 -9.37 47.35
N GLU A 1090 6.65 -10.00 47.75
CA GLU A 1090 7.30 -11.07 46.99
C GLU A 1090 6.37 -12.29 46.75
N PRO A 1091 5.65 -12.82 47.75
CA PRO A 1091 4.75 -13.95 47.51
C PRO A 1091 3.58 -13.62 46.56
N GLN A 1092 3.08 -12.37 46.60
CA GLN A 1092 2.03 -11.92 45.67
C GLN A 1092 2.58 -11.76 44.25
N LEU A 1093 3.80 -11.24 44.10
CA LEU A 1093 4.45 -11.12 42.79
C LEU A 1093 4.77 -12.50 42.20
N GLN A 1094 5.28 -13.43 43.01
CA GLN A 1094 5.55 -14.81 42.58
C GLN A 1094 4.28 -15.53 42.10
N ASP A 1095 3.17 -15.46 42.83
CA ASP A 1095 1.90 -16.07 42.40
C ASP A 1095 1.31 -15.36 41.15
N LEU A 1096 1.41 -14.03 41.07
CA LEU A 1096 0.98 -13.26 39.90
C LEU A 1096 1.76 -13.66 38.64
N VAL A 1097 3.10 -13.66 38.70
CA VAL A 1097 3.95 -14.02 37.55
C VAL A 1097 3.82 -15.50 37.20
N LYS A 1098 3.63 -16.39 38.19
CA LYS A 1098 3.32 -17.80 37.94
C LYS A 1098 2.01 -17.97 37.17
N ARG A 1099 0.93 -17.27 37.55
CA ARG A 1099 -0.36 -17.31 36.83
C ARG A 1099 -0.23 -16.77 35.39
N ILE A 1100 0.56 -15.72 35.19
CA ILE A 1100 0.89 -15.19 33.85
C ILE A 1100 1.64 -16.24 33.03
N SER A 1101 2.69 -16.84 33.60
CA SER A 1101 3.51 -17.87 32.97
C SER A 1101 2.69 -19.10 32.60
N GLU A 1102 1.82 -19.60 33.49
CA GLU A 1102 0.90 -20.70 33.19
C GLU A 1102 -0.08 -20.38 32.03
N SER A 1103 -0.57 -19.14 31.93
CA SER A 1103 -1.41 -18.72 30.79
C SER A 1103 -0.60 -18.59 29.50
N PHE A 1104 0.62 -18.03 29.60
CA PHE A 1104 1.51 -17.77 28.47
C PHE A 1104 2.04 -19.06 27.85
N SER A 1105 2.47 -20.03 28.67
CA SER A 1105 2.90 -21.36 28.21
C SER A 1105 1.80 -22.08 27.45
N ARG A 1106 0.56 -22.10 27.97
CA ARG A 1106 -0.60 -22.71 27.28
C ARG A 1106 -0.91 -22.02 25.95
N ALA A 1107 -0.76 -20.70 25.89
CA ALA A 1107 -0.96 -19.93 24.65
C ALA A 1107 0.12 -20.22 23.60
N PHE A 1108 1.38 -20.42 24.03
CA PHE A 1108 2.49 -20.85 23.16
C PHE A 1108 2.36 -22.31 22.71
N GLU A 1109 1.96 -23.22 23.60
CA GLU A 1109 1.70 -24.64 23.28
C GLU A 1109 0.62 -24.78 22.21
N GLY A 1110 -0.45 -23.97 22.28
CA GLY A 1110 -1.51 -23.91 21.26
C GLY A 1110 -1.07 -23.48 19.86
N ILE A 1111 0.16 -22.96 19.73
CA ILE A 1111 0.80 -22.48 18.51
C ILE A 1111 1.85 -23.47 17.99
N GLY A 1112 2.23 -24.47 18.80
CA GLY A 1112 3.33 -25.39 18.51
C GLY A 1112 4.71 -24.83 18.87
N CYS A 1113 4.76 -23.87 19.79
CA CYS A 1113 5.97 -23.23 20.30
C CYS A 1113 6.05 -23.41 21.82
N ALA A 1114 7.15 -22.98 22.45
CA ALA A 1114 7.25 -22.92 23.92
C ALA A 1114 7.56 -21.49 24.40
N GLY A 1115 6.92 -21.08 25.48
CA GLY A 1115 7.11 -19.79 26.12
C GLY A 1115 6.98 -19.90 27.63
N GLU A 1116 7.78 -19.13 28.36
CA GLU A 1116 7.83 -19.12 29.82
C GLU A 1116 8.11 -17.70 30.30
N VAL A 1117 7.45 -17.25 31.36
CA VAL A 1117 7.69 -15.97 32.01
C VAL A 1117 8.37 -16.21 33.36
N LYS A 1118 9.44 -15.46 33.66
CA LYS A 1118 10.16 -15.51 34.93
C LYS A 1118 10.31 -14.12 35.54
N ILE A 1119 10.56 -14.08 36.85
CA ILE A 1119 11.04 -12.89 37.55
C ILE A 1119 12.56 -12.89 37.41
N SER A 1120 13.13 -11.76 36.97
CA SER A 1120 14.56 -11.46 37.12
C SER A 1120 14.75 -10.89 38.52
N VAL A 1121 15.53 -11.58 39.35
CA VAL A 1121 15.73 -11.25 40.78
C VAL A 1121 17.17 -10.78 40.97
N ASP A 1122 17.33 -9.60 41.55
CA ASP A 1122 18.61 -9.06 41.98
C ASP A 1122 18.59 -8.96 43.52
N GLU A 1123 19.46 -9.70 44.20
CA GLU A 1123 19.51 -9.68 45.67
C GLU A 1123 20.20 -8.43 46.24
N SER A 1124 20.82 -7.60 45.40
CA SER A 1124 21.48 -6.36 45.79
C SER A 1124 20.52 -5.16 45.86
N ASP A 1125 19.71 -4.92 44.81
CA ASP A 1125 18.74 -3.81 44.76
C ASP A 1125 17.38 -4.26 44.16
N TYR A 1126 16.30 -3.92 44.85
CA TYR A 1126 14.92 -4.10 44.37
C TYR A 1126 14.63 -3.30 43.09
N ALA A 1127 15.35 -2.19 42.85
CA ALA A 1127 15.18 -1.38 41.64
C ALA A 1127 15.53 -2.13 40.34
N ASN A 1128 16.40 -3.15 40.44
CA ASN A 1128 16.85 -3.96 39.32
C ASN A 1128 15.93 -5.16 39.02
N TRP A 1129 14.95 -5.46 39.89
CA TRP A 1129 14.02 -6.59 39.69
C TRP A 1129 13.20 -6.40 38.42
N GLY A 1130 12.97 -7.49 37.70
CA GLY A 1130 12.34 -7.46 36.39
C GLY A 1130 11.44 -8.66 36.10
N ILE A 1131 10.84 -8.65 34.92
CA ILE A 1131 10.19 -9.82 34.31
C ILE A 1131 10.90 -10.13 32.99
N ASP A 1132 11.30 -11.38 32.82
CA ASP A 1132 11.90 -11.89 31.59
C ASP A 1132 10.91 -12.79 30.85
N ILE A 1133 10.64 -12.45 29.59
CA ILE A 1133 9.86 -13.27 28.67
C ILE A 1133 10.82 -14.17 27.88
N LEU A 1134 10.73 -15.48 28.12
CA LEU A 1134 11.53 -16.50 27.45
C LEU A 1134 10.67 -17.20 26.38
N VAL A 1135 11.18 -17.33 25.16
CA VAL A 1135 10.46 -17.94 24.03
C VAL A 1135 11.34 -18.86 23.18
N LYS A 1136 10.69 -19.82 22.51
CA LYS A 1136 11.28 -20.82 21.62
C LYS A 1136 10.30 -21.08 20.47
N PHE A 1137 10.69 -20.70 19.26
CA PHE A 1137 9.87 -20.83 18.04
C PHE A 1137 10.17 -22.08 17.20
N ARG A 1138 11.27 -22.80 17.49
CA ARG A 1138 11.71 -23.99 16.71
C ARG A 1138 12.21 -25.08 17.64
N ASP A 1139 11.88 -26.35 17.36
CA ASP A 1139 12.17 -27.48 18.26
C ASP A 1139 13.66 -27.68 18.60
N ASN A 1140 14.56 -27.34 17.68
CA ASN A 1140 16.01 -27.45 17.87
C ASN A 1140 16.62 -26.30 18.71
N GLU A 1141 15.87 -25.25 19.02
CA GLU A 1141 16.37 -24.09 19.77
C GLU A 1141 16.13 -24.23 21.29
N LYS A 1142 16.85 -23.44 22.09
CA LYS A 1142 16.59 -23.27 23.53
C LYS A 1142 15.61 -22.13 23.75
N LEU A 1143 14.96 -22.09 24.92
CA LEU A 1143 14.25 -20.91 25.39
C LEU A 1143 15.28 -19.77 25.57
N ASN A 1144 15.07 -18.65 24.87
CA ASN A 1144 15.90 -17.45 24.95
C ASN A 1144 15.04 -16.24 25.33
N ALA A 1145 15.66 -15.21 25.92
CA ALA A 1145 14.97 -13.94 26.20
C ALA A 1145 14.48 -13.23 24.93
N LEU A 1146 13.44 -12.40 25.09
CA LEU A 1146 12.79 -11.62 24.03
C LEU A 1146 13.59 -10.38 23.60
N ASP A 1147 14.88 -10.54 23.29
CA ASP A 1147 15.74 -9.43 22.87
C ASP A 1147 15.54 -9.04 21.38
N GLY A 1148 15.75 -7.77 21.10
CA GLY A 1148 15.54 -7.15 19.79
C GLY A 1148 16.57 -7.50 18.72
N HIS A 1149 17.76 -7.99 19.08
CA HIS A 1149 18.83 -8.29 18.12
C HIS A 1149 18.71 -9.68 17.47
N ARG A 1150 17.94 -10.61 18.09
CA ARG A 1150 17.99 -12.04 17.76
C ARG A 1150 16.72 -12.62 17.13
N GLN A 1151 15.59 -11.92 17.24
CA GLN A 1151 14.27 -12.43 16.80
C GLN A 1151 13.68 -11.55 15.69
N SER A 1152 12.95 -12.16 14.76
CA SER A 1152 12.26 -11.38 13.73
C SER A 1152 11.16 -10.48 14.32
N GLY A 1153 10.82 -9.39 13.62
CA GLY A 1153 9.74 -8.49 14.03
C GLY A 1153 8.39 -9.20 14.20
N GLY A 1154 8.13 -10.24 13.39
CA GLY A 1154 6.95 -11.09 13.50
C GLY A 1154 6.94 -11.94 14.78
N GLU A 1155 8.05 -12.64 15.09
CA GLU A 1155 8.20 -13.44 16.31
C GLU A 1155 8.08 -12.60 17.59
N ARG A 1156 8.64 -11.38 17.57
CA ARG A 1156 8.49 -10.41 18.68
C ARG A 1156 7.06 -9.91 18.84
N ALA A 1157 6.35 -9.65 17.73
CA ALA A 1157 4.93 -9.26 17.76
C ALA A 1157 4.04 -10.39 18.30
N VAL A 1158 4.23 -11.64 17.83
CA VAL A 1158 3.52 -12.83 18.33
C VAL A 1158 3.71 -12.98 19.84
N SER A 1159 4.96 -12.98 20.31
CA SER A 1159 5.29 -13.11 21.74
C SER A 1159 4.64 -12.01 22.59
N THR A 1160 4.75 -10.76 22.12
CA THR A 1160 4.15 -9.58 22.77
C THR A 1160 2.63 -9.74 22.92
N ILE A 1161 1.93 -10.10 21.84
CA ILE A 1161 0.47 -10.23 21.85
C ILE A 1161 0.02 -11.37 22.78
N LEU A 1162 0.73 -12.50 22.80
CA LEU A 1162 0.40 -13.64 23.67
C LEU A 1162 0.68 -13.35 25.14
N TYR A 1163 1.72 -12.57 25.46
CA TYR A 1163 1.98 -12.09 26.81
C TYR A 1163 0.89 -11.12 27.27
N LEU A 1164 0.54 -10.14 26.42
CA LEU A 1164 -0.56 -9.20 26.70
C LEU A 1164 -1.89 -9.93 26.88
N MET A 1165 -2.21 -10.92 26.05
CA MET A 1165 -3.41 -11.77 26.22
C MET A 1165 -3.38 -12.59 27.52
N SER A 1166 -2.19 -12.96 28.01
CA SER A 1166 -2.03 -13.64 29.30
C SER A 1166 -2.28 -12.70 30.48
N LEU A 1167 -1.76 -11.46 30.43
CA LEU A 1167 -2.14 -10.41 31.39
C LEU A 1167 -3.64 -10.07 31.35
N GLN A 1168 -4.23 -10.05 30.15
CA GLN A 1168 -5.66 -9.83 29.94
C GLN A 1168 -6.54 -10.93 30.55
N SER A 1169 -6.03 -12.15 30.73
CA SER A 1169 -6.77 -13.22 31.41
C SER A 1169 -6.94 -12.99 32.92
N LEU A 1170 -6.09 -12.12 33.51
CA LEU A 1170 -6.05 -11.85 34.96
C LEU A 1170 -6.59 -10.45 35.33
N SER A 1171 -6.59 -9.49 34.41
CA SER A 1171 -7.18 -8.16 34.64
C SER A 1171 -8.72 -8.21 34.58
N SER A 1172 -9.39 -7.49 35.49
CA SER A 1172 -10.85 -7.44 35.60
C SER A 1172 -11.47 -6.18 34.95
N THR A 1173 -11.04 -5.82 33.74
CA THR A 1173 -11.52 -4.63 33.02
C THR A 1173 -12.79 -4.95 32.22
N PRO A 1174 -13.82 -4.08 32.17
CA PRO A 1174 -15.10 -4.41 31.51
C PRO A 1174 -14.99 -4.64 30.00
N PHE A 1175 -14.16 -3.86 29.33
CA PHE A 1175 -13.87 -3.99 27.91
C PHE A 1175 -12.38 -3.80 27.61
N ARG A 1176 -11.94 -4.31 26.45
CA ARG A 1176 -10.58 -4.17 25.91
C ARG A 1176 -10.59 -3.70 24.47
N VAL A 1177 -9.61 -2.91 24.06
CA VAL A 1177 -9.44 -2.40 22.69
C VAL A 1177 -8.03 -2.67 22.20
N VAL A 1178 -7.92 -3.21 20.98
CA VAL A 1178 -6.68 -3.69 20.38
C VAL A 1178 -6.67 -3.32 18.89
N ASP A 1179 -5.78 -2.40 18.51
CA ASP A 1179 -5.75 -1.79 17.16
C ASP A 1179 -4.54 -2.25 16.32
N GLU A 1180 -4.81 -2.59 15.06
CA GLU A 1180 -3.90 -3.00 13.98
C GLU A 1180 -2.74 -3.97 14.30
N ILE A 1181 -2.84 -4.76 15.39
CA ILE A 1181 -1.80 -5.70 15.87
C ILE A 1181 -1.25 -6.72 14.86
N ASN A 1182 -1.94 -6.96 13.74
CA ASN A 1182 -1.52 -7.92 12.71
C ASN A 1182 -0.65 -7.30 11.59
N GLN A 1183 -0.16 -6.08 11.77
CA GLN A 1183 0.90 -5.53 10.93
C GLN A 1183 2.26 -6.12 11.32
N GLY A 1184 3.15 -6.33 10.34
CA GLY A 1184 4.47 -6.95 10.54
C GLY A 1184 4.46 -8.48 10.76
N MET A 1185 3.32 -9.12 11.04
CA MET A 1185 3.20 -10.58 11.10
C MET A 1185 2.92 -11.22 9.74
N ASP A 1186 3.32 -12.48 9.59
CA ASP A 1186 3.01 -13.32 8.42
C ASP A 1186 1.65 -14.03 8.54
N PRO A 1187 1.08 -14.54 7.42
CA PRO A 1187 -0.26 -15.13 7.41
C PRO A 1187 -0.45 -16.44 8.19
N ARG A 1188 0.61 -17.11 8.68
CA ARG A 1188 0.48 -18.28 9.58
C ARG A 1188 0.30 -17.79 11.01
N ASN A 1189 1.19 -16.92 11.48
CA ASN A 1189 1.15 -16.38 12.84
C ASN A 1189 -0.11 -15.51 13.08
N GLU A 1190 -0.52 -14.71 12.09
CA GLU A 1190 -1.76 -13.92 12.14
C GLU A 1190 -3.01 -14.78 12.43
N ARG A 1191 -3.13 -15.97 11.79
CA ARG A 1191 -4.23 -16.92 12.04
C ARG A 1191 -4.19 -17.52 13.44
N MET A 1192 -2.99 -17.81 13.93
CA MET A 1192 -2.77 -18.42 15.24
C MET A 1192 -3.12 -17.44 16.38
N VAL A 1193 -2.66 -16.19 16.28
CA VAL A 1193 -3.05 -15.10 17.19
C VAL A 1193 -4.56 -14.85 17.14
N HIS A 1194 -5.17 -14.81 15.94
CA HIS A 1194 -6.63 -14.65 15.82
C HIS A 1194 -7.41 -15.80 16.48
N ARG A 1195 -6.98 -17.05 16.29
CA ARG A 1195 -7.59 -18.23 16.96
C ARG A 1195 -7.58 -18.09 18.47
N GLU A 1196 -6.42 -17.82 19.08
CA GLU A 1196 -6.33 -17.72 20.54
C GLU A 1196 -7.06 -16.48 21.07
N MET A 1197 -7.11 -15.38 20.31
CA MET A 1197 -7.92 -14.21 20.68
C MET A 1197 -9.42 -14.52 20.67
N VAL A 1198 -9.92 -15.26 19.67
CA VAL A 1198 -11.31 -15.74 19.65
C VAL A 1198 -11.59 -16.68 20.83
N ARG A 1199 -10.69 -17.63 21.12
CA ARG A 1199 -10.79 -18.56 22.25
C ARG A 1199 -10.73 -17.86 23.61
N ALA A 1200 -9.97 -16.78 23.74
CA ALA A 1200 -9.90 -15.98 24.96
C ALA A 1200 -11.16 -15.12 25.14
N ALA A 1201 -11.54 -14.33 24.13
CA ALA A 1201 -12.59 -13.30 24.23
C ALA A 1201 -14.03 -13.84 24.17
N CYS A 1202 -14.26 -15.07 23.69
CA CYS A 1202 -15.61 -15.63 23.51
C CYS A 1202 -16.09 -16.58 24.63
N LYS A 1203 -15.27 -16.81 25.67
CA LYS A 1203 -15.65 -17.62 26.84
C LYS A 1203 -16.87 -17.04 27.57
N ALA A 1204 -17.49 -17.83 28.45
CA ALA A 1204 -18.59 -17.31 29.27
C ALA A 1204 -18.01 -16.39 30.37
N GLY A 1205 -18.64 -15.23 30.58
CA GLY A 1205 -18.26 -14.30 31.64
C GLY A 1205 -17.05 -13.40 31.37
N THR A 1206 -16.43 -13.46 30.18
CA THR A 1206 -15.28 -12.60 29.84
C THR A 1206 -15.69 -11.18 29.43
N SER A 1207 -14.75 -10.26 29.62
CA SER A 1207 -14.82 -8.86 29.18
C SER A 1207 -15.19 -8.73 27.70
N GLN A 1208 -15.83 -7.62 27.36
CA GLN A 1208 -16.04 -7.22 25.97
C GLN A 1208 -14.69 -6.95 25.30
N TYR A 1209 -14.56 -7.26 24.02
CA TYR A 1209 -13.30 -7.11 23.29
C TYR A 1209 -13.54 -6.37 21.98
N PHE A 1210 -12.64 -5.48 21.59
CA PHE A 1210 -12.62 -4.78 20.32
C PHE A 1210 -11.28 -5.06 19.63
N LEU A 1211 -11.30 -5.91 18.61
CA LEU A 1211 -10.19 -6.13 17.69
C LEU A 1211 -10.42 -5.29 16.46
N ILE A 1212 -9.50 -4.39 16.14
CA ILE A 1212 -9.54 -3.59 14.92
C ILE A 1212 -8.44 -4.09 13.99
N THR A 1213 -8.77 -4.31 12.71
CA THR A 1213 -7.78 -4.79 11.74
C THR A 1213 -8.04 -4.34 10.31
N PRO A 1214 -6.99 -4.02 9.52
CA PRO A 1214 -7.12 -3.69 8.10
C PRO A 1214 -7.17 -4.92 7.19
N LYS A 1215 -6.68 -6.08 7.65
CA LYS A 1215 -6.63 -7.32 6.86
C LYS A 1215 -7.70 -8.31 7.34
N LEU A 1216 -8.28 -9.05 6.41
CA LEU A 1216 -9.10 -10.22 6.70
C LEU A 1216 -8.53 -11.39 5.90
N LEU A 1217 -7.82 -12.30 6.56
CA LEU A 1217 -7.36 -13.53 5.91
C LEU A 1217 -8.57 -14.42 5.57
N PRO A 1218 -8.56 -15.14 4.43
CA PRO A 1218 -9.54 -16.18 4.16
C PRO A 1218 -9.35 -17.33 5.16
N ASP A 1219 -10.42 -18.03 5.52
CA ASP A 1219 -10.39 -19.20 6.42
C ASP A 1219 -9.88 -18.87 7.86
N LEU A 1220 -10.36 -17.76 8.42
CA LEU A 1220 -10.24 -17.46 9.86
C LEU A 1220 -11.30 -18.22 10.68
N GLU A 1221 -11.01 -18.44 11.97
CA GLU A 1221 -11.89 -19.13 12.92
C GLU A 1221 -12.87 -18.13 13.55
N TYR A 1222 -14.18 -18.32 13.35
CA TYR A 1222 -15.25 -17.45 13.85
C TYR A 1222 -16.11 -18.15 14.90
N HIS A 1223 -16.61 -17.39 15.88
CA HIS A 1223 -17.45 -17.91 16.97
C HIS A 1223 -18.79 -17.16 17.04
N GLU A 1224 -19.88 -17.81 17.46
CA GLU A 1224 -21.25 -17.24 17.39
C GLU A 1224 -21.44 -15.96 18.23
N ARG A 1225 -20.61 -15.77 19.27
CA ARG A 1225 -20.59 -14.55 20.11
C ARG A 1225 -19.82 -13.37 19.50
N MET A 1226 -19.22 -13.55 18.33
CA MET A 1226 -18.41 -12.56 17.64
C MET A 1226 -19.28 -11.64 16.77
N ARG A 1227 -19.12 -10.32 16.88
CA ARG A 1227 -19.78 -9.33 16.04
C ARG A 1227 -18.77 -8.67 15.10
N VAL A 1228 -18.95 -8.85 13.79
CA VAL A 1228 -18.15 -8.13 12.78
C VAL A 1228 -18.81 -6.78 12.47
N LEU A 1229 -17.99 -5.73 12.44
CA LEU A 1229 -18.38 -4.34 12.19
C LEU A 1229 -17.57 -3.81 10.99
N CYS A 1230 -18.19 -3.77 9.82
CA CYS A 1230 -17.53 -3.31 8.60
C CYS A 1230 -17.58 -1.78 8.49
N VAL A 1231 -16.42 -1.13 8.51
CA VAL A 1231 -16.26 0.31 8.29
C VAL A 1231 -15.88 0.53 6.83
N TYR A 1232 -16.73 1.23 6.10
CA TYR A 1232 -16.50 1.61 4.71
C TYR A 1232 -16.90 3.06 4.51
N ASN A 1233 -15.88 3.93 4.45
CA ASN A 1233 -16.02 5.37 4.28
C ASN A 1233 -15.00 5.81 3.24
N GLY A 1234 -15.46 6.09 2.02
CA GLY A 1234 -14.62 6.37 0.86
C GLY A 1234 -15.46 6.88 -0.32
N PRO A 1235 -14.81 7.45 -1.36
CA PRO A 1235 -15.49 8.23 -2.41
C PRO A 1235 -16.48 7.40 -3.26
N TRP A 1236 -16.32 6.08 -3.30
CA TRP A 1236 -17.23 5.14 -3.99
C TRP A 1236 -18.28 4.52 -3.05
N SER A 1237 -18.83 5.33 -2.13
CA SER A 1237 -19.87 4.89 -1.19
C SER A 1237 -21.18 4.60 -1.94
N LEU A 1238 -21.57 3.33 -1.98
CA LEU A 1238 -22.78 2.88 -2.67
C LEU A 1238 -24.04 3.34 -1.92
N GLU A 1239 -25.03 3.87 -2.64
CA GLU A 1239 -26.31 4.32 -2.07
C GLU A 1239 -26.95 3.22 -1.21
N LYS A 1240 -27.07 3.49 0.10
CA LYS A 1240 -27.77 2.72 1.16
C LYS A 1240 -28.13 1.26 0.79
N ILE A 1241 -27.12 0.43 0.54
CA ILE A 1241 -27.34 -1.00 0.29
C ILE A 1241 -27.87 -1.65 1.57
N ASP A 1242 -29.10 -2.17 1.53
CA ASP A 1242 -29.60 -3.05 2.57
C ASP A 1242 -28.85 -4.39 2.51
N LEU A 1243 -27.73 -4.44 3.24
CA LEU A 1243 -26.93 -5.65 3.40
C LEU A 1243 -27.74 -6.81 4.02
N ARG A 1244 -28.80 -6.55 4.81
CA ARG A 1244 -29.65 -7.62 5.35
C ARG A 1244 -30.54 -8.20 4.26
N ALA A 1245 -31.08 -7.39 3.35
CA ALA A 1245 -31.80 -7.88 2.17
C ALA A 1245 -30.86 -8.67 1.24
N HIS A 1246 -29.66 -8.14 0.96
CA HIS A 1246 -28.68 -8.84 0.12
C HIS A 1246 -28.20 -10.17 0.74
N LEU A 1247 -27.87 -10.19 2.04
CA LEU A 1247 -27.47 -11.41 2.74
C LEU A 1247 -28.62 -12.41 2.88
N LYS A 1248 -29.87 -11.96 3.10
CA LYS A 1248 -31.05 -12.85 3.02
C LYS A 1248 -31.18 -13.46 1.63
N ALA A 1249 -31.08 -12.67 0.56
CA ALA A 1249 -31.17 -13.16 -0.81
C ALA A 1249 -30.05 -14.14 -1.17
N LYS A 1250 -28.81 -13.88 -0.70
CA LYS A 1250 -27.65 -14.75 -0.90
C LYS A 1250 -27.75 -16.05 -0.08
N LYS A 1251 -28.21 -15.99 1.17
CA LYS A 1251 -28.45 -17.17 1.99
C LYS A 1251 -29.57 -18.05 1.42
N LYS A 1252 -30.66 -17.44 0.94
CA LYS A 1252 -31.74 -18.13 0.19
C LYS A 1252 -31.31 -18.70 -1.18
N ARG A 1253 -30.03 -18.54 -1.55
CA ARG A 1253 -29.32 -19.05 -2.74
C ARG A 1253 -28.17 -20.02 -2.40
N LEU A 1254 -28.04 -20.36 -1.11
CA LEU A 1254 -27.09 -21.31 -0.53
C LEU A 1254 -27.85 -22.41 0.24
N ASP A 1255 -29.01 -22.05 0.82
CA ASP A 1255 -30.01 -22.96 1.39
C ASP A 1255 -30.89 -23.61 0.29
N ALA A 1256 -30.59 -23.41 -1.01
CA ALA A 1256 -31.36 -23.85 -2.18
C ALA A 1256 -30.45 -24.08 -3.39
#